data_AF-A0A7X2RZH1-F1
#
_entry.id   AF-A0A7X2RZH1-F1
#
_cell.length_a   1.000
_cell.length_b   1.000
_cell.length_c   1.000
_cell.angle_alpha   90.00
_cell.angle_beta   90.00
_cell.angle_gamma   90.00
#
_symmetry.space_group_name_H-M   'P 1'
#
loop_
_entity.id
_entity.type
_entity.pdbx_description
1 polymer ?
#
loop_
_entity_poly.entity_id
_entity_poly.type
_entity_poly.pdbx_seq_one_letter_code
_entity_poly.pdbx_strand_id
1 'polypeptide(L)'
;MFEAARFGDEISHTSALGGFLIGAALGIALIATVAIATFTCGFGVALLAGLAAGVGGSLLTAAGEAIGKMFSSPAGTIVTASHNVFINSRKAAHVATSTGACDKHPGPVQVADGSTNVFINGTAAARKDDQLTCGATISSGSGNVFIGGGTQRYLPVDDEIPGWLRTTVDVLMAIAGAAGGIAHLIKAGTQAGMKAAMPCVMRFTAGFVAGEVAGRAIVGPVIDRAVGGLTGNPVDTTTGRKIIPDETDFSLPGLMPIEWSRFYASDLTVESVLGRGWVLPWEQSLRRTGKFVYLTDNQGRSVPFMDVQPGERIYNPHEQVYLVCTEGGHYLLQTLDNIFFYFGEVPDDNTDVSLQRIENALGHFLHFTRTVEGALTDISATGGVRVHLHYDNPLGRLTDVKRVVNNVAAETLVQYRYDDNGQLIEVINRNGDSRRRFSYAEGVMASHSNALGLSCNYRWETLEGKPRVVEHWTSDGEHFHFRYDLKARTTWVTDVLGRELEIHYNADHRVTSSRDYGGEQYVIDIDDTGNMTGVTLPNGQTIALKYDEYSRLVEETDPLGRKINYQYHALTTRVTQVSYPDGSVWKARYDAKGNLLAETDALGHTTEYLNSDDGLPHTIIDATHKSKYLWWNALAQVERFQDCSGKSTYYRYDERQHLVAVTDALNQTTTLERKPDGEVLHIDHPDGTSESFAYNALGQVLTHTDGKGQTTRLLRTARGLPSSRQDAKGQRIRYEYDKAIRLTALVNENNATYQFAYDASDRLIEEKRIDNLTRRFSYNIGGHLTRVDEIGYGDKAERPQRHTEFERDPMGRLLAKLNDDARQDYAYDDGDRLLSINRLPTTTGKRLGVSEEKLEFAYDLLGRLIKETTPQGALAYEYDPLSNLTTLTLPTGQHLNHLYYGSGHLHQLNLDGQVISDMERDDLHREVHRTQGTLTSCFGYDAMGRKAWQLASTLPAEKLSRIHNPGINTSLLVNHTYNPISRSYHYDPAGELTRTLDKLRGEIKYEYEANGQLHSRDTGRLVDSEEFRYDAAANRLNFNTSQFDQVKDNRIKQWRDQEYAYDAWGNLIEKRSGRNKLQTFSYDCENRLVKAETLVNSKLESVGTYRYDSLGRRVGKTAEKNGK
;
A
#
# COMPACT_ATOMS: atom_id res chain seq x y z
N MET A 1 -43.12 1.49 -16.36
CA MET A 1 -43.96 0.29 -16.18
C MET A 1 -43.03 -0.80 -15.69
N PHE A 2 -43.26 -1.32 -14.49
CA PHE A 2 -42.34 -2.26 -13.83
C PHE A 2 -42.99 -3.65 -13.81
N GLU A 3 -42.17 -4.70 -13.73
CA GLU A 3 -42.66 -6.09 -13.66
C GLU A 3 -43.58 -6.27 -12.44
N ALA A 4 -44.73 -6.90 -12.59
CA ALA A 4 -45.64 -7.13 -11.47
C ALA A 4 -45.04 -8.13 -10.46
N ALA A 5 -45.06 -7.78 -9.17
CA ALA A 5 -44.59 -8.67 -8.10
C ALA A 5 -45.64 -9.72 -7.73
N ARG A 6 -45.20 -10.92 -7.35
CA ARG A 6 -46.08 -12.06 -7.03
C ARG A 6 -45.56 -12.83 -5.83
N PHE A 7 -46.42 -13.69 -5.28
CA PHE A 7 -46.05 -14.70 -4.29
C PHE A 7 -44.84 -15.53 -4.73
N GLY A 8 -43.77 -15.50 -3.93
CA GLY A 8 -42.49 -16.18 -4.12
C GLY A 8 -41.51 -15.49 -5.05
N ASP A 9 -41.73 -14.23 -5.42
CA ASP A 9 -40.68 -13.41 -6.06
C ASP A 9 -39.71 -12.88 -4.99
N GLU A 10 -38.48 -12.55 -5.37
CA GLU A 10 -37.32 -12.39 -4.46
C GLU A 10 -37.17 -10.96 -3.89
N ILE A 11 -36.31 -10.79 -2.87
CA ILE A 11 -35.89 -9.49 -2.28
C ILE A 11 -34.37 -9.44 -2.01
N SER A 12 -33.70 -8.26 -2.05
CA SER A 12 -32.21 -8.14 -2.01
C SER A 12 -31.59 -6.87 -1.35
N HIS A 13 -30.28 -6.91 -1.02
CA HIS A 13 -29.40 -5.81 -0.50
C HIS A 13 -27.90 -6.05 -0.87
N THR A 14 -26.95 -5.15 -0.54
CA THR A 14 -25.55 -5.19 -1.04
C THR A 14 -24.49 -4.43 -0.19
N SER A 15 -23.19 -4.84 0.04
CA SER A 15 -21.91 -4.24 -0.57
C SER A 15 -20.44 -4.18 0.11
N ALA A 16 -19.42 -3.51 -0.48
CA ALA A 16 -18.00 -3.90 -0.75
C ALA A 16 -16.69 -3.28 -0.08
N LEU A 17 -16.26 -3.60 1.17
CA LEU A 17 -14.86 -3.28 1.66
C LEU A 17 -13.79 -4.33 1.26
N GLY A 18 -14.20 -5.46 0.68
CA GLY A 18 -13.51 -6.74 0.86
C GLY A 18 -12.04 -6.89 0.43
N GLY A 19 -11.55 -6.10 -0.53
CA GLY A 19 -10.23 -6.35 -1.16
C GLY A 19 -9.05 -6.31 -0.18
N PHE A 20 -9.06 -5.31 0.71
CA PHE A 20 -7.97 -5.04 1.65
C PHE A 20 -7.76 -6.18 2.66
N LEU A 21 -8.86 -6.78 3.15
CA LEU A 21 -8.84 -7.70 4.29
C LEU A 21 -8.48 -9.15 3.91
N ILE A 22 -8.86 -9.58 2.69
CA ILE A 22 -8.35 -10.84 2.12
C ILE A 22 -6.84 -10.70 1.89
N GLY A 23 -6.42 -9.56 1.34
CA GLY A 23 -5.02 -9.28 1.03
C GLY A 23 -4.12 -9.24 2.27
N ALA A 24 -4.56 -8.61 3.36
CA ALA A 24 -3.72 -8.42 4.56
C ALA A 24 -3.27 -9.73 5.23
N ALA A 25 -4.15 -10.73 5.30
CA ALA A 25 -3.88 -11.96 6.04
C ALA A 25 -2.80 -12.83 5.39
N LEU A 26 -2.97 -13.15 4.09
CA LEU A 26 -1.93 -13.80 3.28
C LEU A 26 -0.75 -12.86 3.05
N GLY A 27 -1.00 -11.55 2.98
CA GLY A 27 -0.02 -10.49 2.80
C GLY A 27 1.06 -10.46 3.88
N ILE A 28 0.74 -10.71 5.16
CA ILE A 28 1.75 -10.75 6.23
C ILE A 28 2.75 -11.90 6.04
N ALA A 29 2.25 -13.09 5.68
CA ALA A 29 3.10 -14.24 5.34
C ALA A 29 3.91 -13.97 4.06
N LEU A 30 3.24 -13.46 3.03
CA LEU A 30 3.86 -13.05 1.78
C LEU A 30 4.95 -12.00 2.01
N ILE A 31 4.76 -11.03 2.90
CA ILE A 31 5.76 -10.00 3.24
C ILE A 31 6.99 -10.62 3.92
N ALA A 32 6.85 -11.64 4.77
CA ALA A 32 8.00 -12.32 5.37
C ALA A 32 8.84 -13.06 4.31
N THR A 33 8.19 -13.83 3.43
CA THR A 33 8.84 -14.57 2.35
C THR A 33 9.34 -13.66 1.22
N VAL A 34 8.60 -12.60 0.89
CA VAL A 34 9.00 -11.57 -0.09
C VAL A 34 10.12 -10.70 0.45
N ALA A 35 10.18 -10.37 1.74
CA ALA A 35 11.35 -9.68 2.30
C ALA A 35 12.63 -10.49 2.02
N ILE A 36 12.59 -11.82 2.17
CA ILE A 36 13.71 -12.67 1.77
C ILE A 36 13.91 -12.67 0.25
N ALA A 37 12.84 -12.84 -0.55
CA ALA A 37 12.90 -12.87 -2.01
C ALA A 37 13.46 -11.58 -2.65
N THR A 38 13.10 -10.41 -2.13
CA THR A 38 13.60 -9.10 -2.59
C THR A 38 15.07 -8.91 -2.22
N PHE A 39 15.57 -9.58 -1.18
CA PHE A 39 17.00 -9.72 -0.89
C PHE A 39 17.66 -10.95 -1.57
N THR A 40 17.01 -11.58 -2.57
CA THR A 40 17.64 -12.54 -3.52
C THR A 40 17.70 -11.98 -4.94
N CYS A 41 16.65 -11.30 -5.40
CA CYS A 41 16.62 -10.60 -6.67
C CYS A 41 17.54 -9.37 -6.64
N GLY A 42 18.83 -9.60 -6.92
CA GLY A 42 19.95 -8.67 -6.70
C GLY A 42 19.61 -7.19 -6.89
N PHE A 43 19.76 -6.42 -5.80
CA PHE A 43 19.17 -5.10 -5.59
C PHE A 43 19.40 -4.08 -6.72
N GLY A 44 20.52 -4.20 -7.46
CA GLY A 44 20.78 -3.39 -8.65
C GLY A 44 19.70 -3.47 -9.73
N VAL A 45 19.01 -4.60 -9.91
CA VAL A 45 17.89 -4.71 -10.87
C VAL A 45 16.67 -3.93 -10.39
N ALA A 46 16.37 -3.95 -9.09
CA ALA A 46 15.30 -3.13 -8.49
C ALA A 46 15.66 -1.63 -8.53
N LEU A 47 16.91 -1.28 -8.29
CA LEU A 47 17.40 0.11 -8.36
C LEU A 47 17.34 0.64 -9.81
N LEU A 48 17.75 -0.17 -10.79
CA LEU A 48 17.62 0.13 -12.22
C LEU A 48 16.16 0.26 -12.66
N ALA A 49 15.26 -0.58 -12.14
CA ALA A 49 13.83 -0.45 -12.40
C ALA A 49 13.27 0.85 -11.82
N GLY A 50 13.64 1.23 -10.59
CA GLY A 50 13.22 2.49 -9.96
C GLY A 50 13.75 3.75 -10.65
N LEU A 51 14.98 3.70 -11.19
CA LEU A 51 15.56 4.82 -11.96
C LEU A 51 15.03 4.91 -13.40
N ALA A 52 14.51 3.81 -13.97
CA ALA A 52 13.87 3.79 -15.29
C ALA A 52 12.35 3.99 -15.25
N ALA A 53 11.70 3.71 -14.11
CA ALA A 53 10.26 3.84 -13.92
C ALA A 53 9.94 4.37 -12.50
N GLY A 54 9.47 5.62 -12.44
CA GLY A 54 8.97 6.28 -11.21
C GLY A 54 7.62 5.74 -10.72
N VAL A 55 7.45 4.42 -10.68
CA VAL A 55 6.17 3.71 -10.46
C VAL A 55 6.33 2.62 -9.37
N GLY A 56 7.51 2.49 -8.76
CA GLY A 56 7.85 1.39 -7.84
C GLY A 56 6.96 1.24 -6.59
N GLY A 57 6.17 2.25 -6.22
CA GLY A 57 5.27 2.20 -5.06
C GLY A 57 3.92 1.51 -5.30
N SER A 58 3.41 1.45 -6.54
CA SER A 58 2.01 1.07 -6.80
C SER A 58 1.77 -0.44 -6.97
N LEU A 59 2.81 -1.26 -7.12
CA LEU A 59 2.66 -2.70 -7.37
C LEU A 59 2.15 -3.50 -6.15
N LEU A 60 2.29 -2.96 -4.93
CA LEU A 60 1.69 -3.56 -3.73
C LEU A 60 0.22 -3.14 -3.55
N THR A 61 -0.14 -1.90 -3.92
CA THR A 61 -1.52 -1.39 -3.86
C THR A 61 -2.41 -2.05 -4.92
N ALA A 62 -1.92 -2.15 -6.16
CA ALA A 62 -2.65 -2.72 -7.30
C ALA A 62 -3.14 -4.16 -7.05
N ALA A 63 -2.42 -4.95 -6.24
CA ALA A 63 -2.81 -6.30 -5.87
C ALA A 63 -4.04 -6.36 -4.95
N GLY A 64 -4.25 -5.35 -4.10
CA GLY A 64 -5.46 -5.19 -3.28
C GLY A 64 -6.61 -4.56 -4.06
N GLU A 65 -6.29 -3.54 -4.87
CA GLU A 65 -7.27 -2.81 -5.70
C GLU A 65 -7.96 -3.71 -6.73
N ALA A 66 -7.22 -4.60 -7.39
CA ALA A 66 -7.75 -5.51 -8.41
C ALA A 66 -8.80 -6.52 -7.87
N ILE A 67 -8.81 -6.76 -6.56
CA ILE A 67 -9.82 -7.60 -5.88
C ILE A 67 -10.95 -6.71 -5.29
N GLY A 68 -10.73 -5.40 -5.19
CA GLY A 68 -11.61 -4.43 -4.52
C GLY A 68 -12.97 -4.21 -5.19
N LYS A 69 -13.08 -4.22 -6.52
CA LYS A 69 -14.11 -3.45 -7.26
C LYS A 69 -15.44 -4.16 -7.65
N MET A 70 -15.90 -5.25 -7.01
CA MET A 70 -16.80 -6.23 -7.70
C MET A 70 -17.85 -6.98 -6.81
N PHE A 71 -18.93 -7.58 -7.41
CA PHE A 71 -19.97 -8.60 -6.95
C PHE A 71 -21.33 -8.20 -6.23
N SER A 72 -22.62 -8.56 -6.62
CA SER A 72 -23.94 -8.58 -5.79
C SER A 72 -24.84 -9.86 -5.64
N SER A 73 -25.64 -9.98 -4.53
CA SER A 73 -26.51 -11.15 -4.17
C SER A 73 -27.80 -10.90 -3.30
N PRO A 74 -28.81 -11.81 -3.27
CA PRO A 74 -30.17 -11.63 -2.68
C PRO A 74 -30.36 -11.94 -1.16
N ALA A 75 -31.60 -11.83 -0.65
CA ALA A 75 -31.95 -11.83 0.80
C ALA A 75 -33.40 -12.28 1.22
N GLY A 76 -34.17 -12.99 0.39
CA GLY A 76 -35.49 -13.56 0.79
C GLY A 76 -36.53 -13.63 -0.34
N THR A 77 -37.81 -13.84 0.00
CA THR A 77 -38.96 -13.85 -0.96
C THR A 77 -40.28 -13.31 -0.38
N ILE A 78 -41.23 -12.92 -1.25
CA ILE A 78 -42.62 -12.57 -0.91
C ILE A 78 -43.41 -13.83 -0.51
N VAL A 79 -43.99 -13.87 0.69
CA VAL A 79 -44.68 -15.06 1.24
C VAL A 79 -46.19 -14.88 1.47
N THR A 80 -46.76 -13.68 1.28
CA THR A 80 -48.23 -13.50 1.17
C THR A 80 -48.62 -12.52 0.06
N ALA A 81 -49.81 -12.71 -0.51
CA ALA A 81 -50.30 -12.03 -1.71
C ALA A 81 -51.81 -12.26 -1.89
N SER A 82 -52.40 -11.59 -2.89
CA SER A 82 -53.85 -11.58 -3.17
C SER A 82 -54.51 -12.96 -3.12
N HIS A 83 -55.70 -13.02 -2.49
CA HIS A 83 -56.44 -14.27 -2.33
C HIS A 83 -57.18 -14.71 -3.61
N ASN A 84 -57.43 -13.79 -4.54
CA ASN A 84 -58.29 -13.98 -5.72
C ASN A 84 -57.71 -13.39 -7.03
N VAL A 85 -56.69 -12.53 -6.99
CA VAL A 85 -56.05 -11.94 -8.19
C VAL A 85 -54.70 -12.60 -8.44
N PHE A 86 -54.51 -13.09 -9.66
CA PHE A 86 -53.35 -13.87 -10.07
C PHE A 86 -52.67 -13.26 -11.30
N ILE A 87 -51.35 -13.32 -11.33
CA ILE A 87 -50.49 -12.95 -12.45
C ILE A 87 -49.57 -14.14 -12.74
N ASN A 88 -49.61 -14.65 -13.97
CA ASN A 88 -48.96 -15.90 -14.39
C ASN A 88 -49.22 -17.07 -13.43
N SER A 89 -50.49 -17.26 -13.05
CA SER A 89 -50.96 -18.29 -12.10
C SER A 89 -50.40 -18.21 -10.67
N ARG A 90 -49.58 -17.20 -10.35
CA ARG A 90 -49.11 -16.89 -9.00
C ARG A 90 -49.94 -15.74 -8.43
N LYS A 91 -50.20 -15.73 -7.12
CA LYS A 91 -50.97 -14.67 -6.46
C LYS A 91 -50.24 -13.33 -6.60
N ALA A 92 -50.94 -12.26 -6.99
CA ALA A 92 -50.34 -10.95 -7.23
C ALA A 92 -50.08 -10.21 -5.90
N ALA A 93 -48.92 -9.58 -5.75
CA ALA A 93 -48.51 -8.89 -4.54
C ALA A 93 -49.04 -7.45 -4.48
N HIS A 94 -49.28 -6.93 -3.27
CA HIS A 94 -49.80 -5.58 -3.06
C HIS A 94 -49.49 -5.04 -1.66
N VAL A 95 -49.42 -3.71 -1.58
CA VAL A 95 -49.07 -2.92 -0.39
C VAL A 95 -49.83 -3.34 0.88
N ALA A 96 -49.12 -3.27 2.01
CA ALA A 96 -49.57 -3.47 3.40
C ALA A 96 -50.24 -4.82 3.74
N THR A 97 -50.50 -5.67 2.74
CA THR A 97 -51.18 -6.97 2.91
C THR A 97 -50.48 -8.12 2.20
N SER A 98 -49.49 -7.84 1.33
CA SER A 98 -48.37 -8.74 1.09
C SER A 98 -47.29 -8.57 2.16
N THR A 99 -46.70 -9.70 2.54
CA THR A 99 -45.50 -9.81 3.39
C THR A 99 -44.40 -10.58 2.68
N GLY A 100 -43.15 -10.29 3.02
CA GLY A 100 -41.99 -11.10 2.70
C GLY A 100 -41.50 -11.89 3.90
N ALA A 101 -40.83 -13.00 3.62
CA ALA A 101 -39.83 -13.57 4.51
C ALA A 101 -38.48 -12.98 4.09
N CYS A 102 -37.94 -12.10 4.93
CA CYS A 102 -36.61 -11.53 4.75
C CYS A 102 -35.66 -12.20 5.75
N ASP A 103 -34.67 -12.93 5.25
CA ASP A 103 -33.78 -13.74 6.08
C ASP A 103 -32.81 -12.90 6.94
N LYS A 104 -32.91 -11.57 6.84
CA LYS A 104 -32.10 -10.57 7.57
C LYS A 104 -32.87 -9.82 8.67
N HIS A 105 -34.19 -10.00 8.80
CA HIS A 105 -35.03 -9.24 9.74
C HIS A 105 -36.07 -10.14 10.47
N PRO A 106 -36.22 -10.04 11.80
CA PRO A 106 -37.06 -10.96 12.57
C PRO A 106 -38.55 -10.60 12.50
N GLY A 107 -39.24 -11.01 11.42
CA GLY A 107 -40.70 -10.94 11.33
C GLY A 107 -41.25 -10.97 9.89
N PRO A 108 -42.58 -11.09 9.72
CA PRO A 108 -43.24 -11.00 8.42
C PRO A 108 -43.33 -9.53 7.97
N VAL A 109 -42.22 -9.04 7.40
CA VAL A 109 -42.06 -7.67 6.89
C VAL A 109 -43.08 -7.39 5.76
N GLN A 110 -43.73 -6.22 5.76
CA GLN A 110 -44.81 -5.90 4.82
C GLN A 110 -44.28 -5.20 3.56
N VAL A 111 -44.99 -5.29 2.44
CA VAL A 111 -44.69 -4.47 1.25
C VAL A 111 -45.13 -3.03 1.50
N ALA A 112 -44.16 -2.10 1.48
CA ALA A 112 -44.33 -0.71 1.88
C ALA A 112 -44.58 0.25 0.70
N ASP A 113 -43.97 -0.03 -0.45
CA ASP A 113 -44.12 0.75 -1.68
C ASP A 113 -45.04 0.08 -2.70
N GLY A 114 -45.66 0.87 -3.58
CA GLY A 114 -46.46 0.35 -4.68
C GLY A 114 -46.85 1.38 -5.73
N SER A 115 -47.64 0.94 -6.71
CA SER A 115 -48.13 1.77 -7.81
C SER A 115 -49.10 2.88 -7.35
N THR A 116 -48.82 4.12 -7.76
CA THR A 116 -49.67 5.29 -7.49
C THR A 116 -51.07 5.22 -8.10
N ASN A 117 -51.31 4.37 -9.10
CA ASN A 117 -52.58 4.38 -9.86
C ASN A 117 -53.11 3.01 -10.31
N VAL A 118 -52.47 1.90 -9.94
CA VAL A 118 -52.98 0.54 -10.17
C VAL A 118 -53.15 -0.16 -8.84
N PHE A 119 -54.37 -0.63 -8.57
CA PHE A 119 -54.77 -1.21 -7.29
C PHE A 119 -55.28 -2.65 -7.47
N ILE A 120 -54.90 -3.52 -6.56
CA ILE A 120 -55.37 -4.91 -6.45
C ILE A 120 -56.16 -5.00 -5.14
N ASN A 121 -57.43 -5.43 -5.23
CA ASN A 121 -58.36 -5.51 -4.09
C ASN A 121 -58.49 -4.20 -3.27
N GLY A 122 -58.24 -3.03 -3.88
CA GLY A 122 -58.28 -1.73 -3.22
C GLY A 122 -56.94 -1.25 -2.62
N THR A 123 -55.92 -2.11 -2.55
CA THR A 123 -54.56 -1.76 -2.12
C THR A 123 -53.62 -1.54 -3.31
N ALA A 124 -52.64 -0.65 -3.19
CA ALA A 124 -51.71 -0.34 -4.28
C ALA A 124 -50.92 -1.58 -4.71
N ALA A 125 -50.83 -1.81 -6.03
CA ALA A 125 -50.24 -3.02 -6.58
C ALA A 125 -48.70 -2.94 -6.51
N ALA A 126 -48.07 -4.03 -6.05
CA ALA A 126 -46.63 -4.10 -5.86
C ALA A 126 -45.92 -4.62 -7.12
N ARG A 127 -44.70 -4.17 -7.31
CA ARG A 127 -43.85 -4.45 -8.48
C ARG A 127 -42.45 -4.85 -8.03
N LYS A 128 -41.70 -5.41 -8.98
CA LYS A 128 -40.24 -5.36 -8.90
C LYS A 128 -39.79 -3.91 -8.70
N ASP A 129 -38.73 -3.74 -7.92
CA ASP A 129 -38.16 -2.46 -7.47
C ASP A 129 -39.00 -1.69 -6.41
N ASP A 130 -40.16 -2.21 -5.96
CA ASP A 130 -40.87 -1.69 -4.78
C ASP A 130 -40.28 -2.28 -3.47
N GLN A 131 -40.24 -1.48 -2.39
CA GLN A 131 -39.62 -1.86 -1.11
C GLN A 131 -40.59 -2.44 -0.07
N LEU A 132 -40.04 -3.18 0.89
CA LEU A 132 -40.69 -3.68 2.10
C LEU A 132 -40.34 -2.83 3.33
N THR A 133 -41.07 -2.97 4.44
CA THR A 133 -40.91 -2.20 5.69
C THR A 133 -39.55 -2.37 6.39
N CYS A 134 -38.68 -3.27 5.91
CA CYS A 134 -37.29 -3.44 6.34
C CYS A 134 -36.25 -3.00 5.27
N GLY A 135 -36.66 -2.19 4.30
CA GLY A 135 -35.80 -1.69 3.21
C GLY A 135 -35.46 -2.72 2.13
N ALA A 136 -35.80 -4.00 2.34
CA ALA A 136 -35.61 -5.05 1.34
C ALA A 136 -36.43 -4.74 0.08
N THR A 137 -35.77 -4.74 -1.08
CA THR A 137 -36.40 -4.34 -2.36
C THR A 137 -36.73 -5.56 -3.19
N ILE A 138 -37.93 -5.62 -3.80
CA ILE A 138 -38.41 -6.77 -4.59
C ILE A 138 -37.57 -6.92 -5.86
N SER A 139 -36.73 -7.94 -5.92
CA SER A 139 -35.68 -8.10 -6.94
C SER A 139 -36.10 -8.89 -8.18
N SER A 140 -37.25 -9.58 -8.15
CA SER A 140 -37.80 -10.28 -9.32
C SER A 140 -39.31 -10.07 -9.48
N GLY A 141 -39.84 -10.36 -10.67
CA GLY A 141 -41.24 -10.10 -10.99
C GLY A 141 -41.74 -10.85 -12.23
N SER A 142 -42.86 -10.38 -12.76
CA SER A 142 -43.51 -10.99 -13.91
C SER A 142 -43.00 -10.47 -15.25
N GLY A 143 -42.01 -11.18 -15.83
CA GLY A 143 -41.37 -10.88 -17.12
C GLY A 143 -42.24 -10.84 -18.39
N ASN A 144 -43.57 -10.77 -18.26
CA ASN A 144 -44.51 -10.42 -19.35
C ASN A 144 -45.79 -9.69 -18.87
N VAL A 145 -45.90 -9.32 -17.59
CA VAL A 145 -47.04 -8.56 -17.05
C VAL A 145 -46.50 -7.40 -16.22
N PHE A 146 -46.76 -6.19 -16.67
CA PHE A 146 -46.19 -4.96 -16.13
C PHE A 146 -47.29 -4.06 -15.56
N ILE A 147 -46.95 -3.30 -14.52
CA ILE A 147 -47.87 -2.38 -13.84
C ILE A 147 -47.38 -0.94 -14.01
N GLY A 148 -48.34 -0.03 -14.19
CA GLY A 148 -48.12 1.40 -14.36
C GLY A 148 -47.91 2.18 -13.06
N GLY A 149 -48.07 3.50 -13.16
CA GLY A 149 -47.93 4.44 -12.06
C GLY A 149 -46.48 4.76 -11.71
N GLY A 150 -46.30 5.81 -10.91
CA GLY A 150 -45.05 6.03 -10.17
C GLY A 150 -44.94 5.06 -8.99
N THR A 151 -43.88 5.18 -8.21
CA THR A 151 -43.76 4.52 -6.91
C THR A 151 -44.18 5.49 -5.82
N GLN A 152 -45.01 5.01 -4.89
CA GLN A 152 -45.39 5.74 -3.68
C GLN A 152 -45.20 4.84 -2.47
N ARG A 153 -44.71 5.44 -1.38
CA ARG A 153 -44.61 4.81 -0.06
C ARG A 153 -45.93 4.94 0.69
N TYR A 154 -46.40 3.81 1.22
CA TYR A 154 -47.69 3.69 1.92
C TYR A 154 -47.54 3.18 3.36
N LEU A 155 -46.42 2.55 3.69
CA LEU A 155 -46.01 2.24 5.07
C LEU A 155 -44.63 2.87 5.35
N PRO A 156 -44.30 3.19 6.61
CA PRO A 156 -42.92 3.48 6.98
C PRO A 156 -42.00 2.29 6.67
N VAL A 157 -40.72 2.59 6.51
CA VAL A 157 -39.62 1.62 6.57
C VAL A 157 -38.88 1.97 7.85
N ASP A 158 -38.79 1.02 8.78
CA ASP A 158 -38.52 1.35 10.18
C ASP A 158 -37.02 1.46 10.51
N ASP A 159 -36.58 2.66 10.88
CA ASP A 159 -35.42 2.92 11.73
C ASP A 159 -35.89 3.02 13.20
N GLU A 160 -35.35 2.25 14.15
CA GLU A 160 -35.48 2.63 15.58
C GLU A 160 -34.49 1.94 16.55
N ILE A 161 -33.79 2.75 17.36
CA ILE A 161 -33.41 2.41 18.75
C ILE A 161 -33.68 3.66 19.63
N PRO A 162 -34.40 3.54 20.77
CA PRO A 162 -34.86 4.71 21.54
C PRO A 162 -33.76 5.39 22.39
N GLY A 163 -33.66 6.71 22.26
CA GLY A 163 -32.59 7.52 22.86
C GLY A 163 -32.79 7.92 24.33
N TRP A 164 -32.69 6.98 25.28
CA TRP A 164 -32.69 7.28 26.72
C TRP A 164 -31.39 6.93 27.47
N LEU A 165 -30.37 6.39 26.79
CA LEU A 165 -29.06 6.11 27.37
C LEU A 165 -27.96 7.03 26.80
N ARG A 166 -28.03 8.32 27.13
CA ARG A 166 -27.00 9.33 26.80
C ARG A 166 -26.46 9.99 28.06
N THR A 167 -25.24 9.64 28.46
CA THR A 167 -24.36 10.54 29.22
C THR A 167 -23.66 11.47 28.22
N THR A 168 -24.45 12.10 27.35
CA THR A 168 -24.01 12.69 26.08
C THR A 168 -24.90 13.88 25.72
N VAL A 169 -24.94 14.86 26.62
CA VAL A 169 -25.67 16.13 26.43
C VAL A 169 -24.70 17.22 25.95
N ASP A 170 -23.56 17.37 26.63
CA ASP A 170 -22.57 18.42 26.38
C ASP A 170 -21.83 18.31 25.03
N VAL A 171 -21.45 17.10 24.61
CA VAL A 171 -20.66 16.91 23.36
C VAL A 171 -21.46 17.28 22.10
N LEU A 172 -22.78 17.10 22.12
CA LEU A 172 -23.65 17.48 21.00
C LEU A 172 -23.69 19.00 20.77
N MET A 173 -23.45 19.81 21.80
CA MET A 173 -23.41 21.27 21.66
C MET A 173 -22.17 21.75 20.89
N ALA A 174 -21.03 21.03 20.95
CA ALA A 174 -19.85 21.33 20.14
C ALA A 174 -20.07 21.11 18.63
N ILE A 175 -21.04 20.27 18.27
CA ILE A 175 -21.47 20.03 16.88
C ILE A 175 -22.57 21.02 16.48
N ALA A 176 -23.58 21.24 17.34
CA ALA A 176 -24.71 22.12 17.06
C ALA A 176 -24.34 23.63 17.06
N GLY A 177 -23.36 24.04 17.86
CA GLY A 177 -22.92 25.44 18.00
C GLY A 177 -22.20 26.03 16.79
N ALA A 178 -22.02 25.28 15.69
CA ALA A 178 -21.31 25.74 14.50
C ALA A 178 -22.03 26.85 13.69
N ALA A 179 -23.22 27.29 14.11
CA ALA A 179 -24.11 28.16 13.33
C ALA A 179 -24.19 29.63 13.77
N GLY A 180 -23.46 30.09 14.80
CA GLY A 180 -23.52 31.51 15.22
C GLY A 180 -22.39 31.99 16.13
N GLY A 181 -21.71 33.09 15.75
CA GLY A 181 -20.67 33.74 16.56
C GLY A 181 -19.62 34.51 15.73
N ILE A 182 -20.00 35.65 15.13
CA ILE A 182 -19.17 36.31 14.10
C ILE A 182 -18.12 37.29 14.68
N ALA A 183 -16.86 37.01 14.38
CA ALA A 183 -15.71 37.93 14.21
C ALA A 183 -15.20 38.85 15.34
N HIS A 184 -15.85 38.98 16.51
CA HIS A 184 -15.44 40.02 17.48
C HIS A 184 -14.27 39.70 18.45
N LEU A 185 -13.91 38.42 18.67
CA LEU A 185 -12.81 38.04 19.58
C LEU A 185 -11.44 37.86 18.89
N ILE A 186 -11.42 37.56 17.58
CA ILE A 186 -10.21 37.23 16.80
C ILE A 186 -9.16 38.36 16.88
N LYS A 187 -9.59 39.62 17.00
CA LYS A 187 -8.72 40.80 17.02
C LYS A 187 -8.01 41.09 18.35
N ALA A 188 -8.33 40.36 19.42
CA ALA A 188 -7.74 40.55 20.74
C ALA A 188 -6.62 39.53 21.06
N GLY A 189 -6.76 38.27 20.62
CA GLY A 189 -5.78 37.21 20.90
C GLY A 189 -4.44 37.37 20.17
N THR A 190 -4.45 37.94 18.97
CA THR A 190 -3.28 38.02 18.08
C THR A 190 -2.15 38.94 18.56
N GLN A 191 -2.34 39.71 19.64
CA GLN A 191 -1.30 40.57 20.22
C GLN A 191 -0.59 39.98 21.45
N ALA A 192 -0.96 38.78 21.93
CA ALA A 192 -0.47 38.25 23.20
C ALA A 192 -0.05 36.76 23.15
N GLY A 193 1.21 36.50 22.77
CA GLY A 193 1.98 35.33 23.24
C GLY A 193 1.67 33.94 22.67
N MET A 194 0.65 33.78 21.82
CA MET A 194 0.27 32.47 21.25
C MET A 194 1.20 32.01 20.10
N LYS A 195 2.49 31.77 20.39
CA LYS A 195 3.46 31.26 19.39
C LYS A 195 4.17 30.00 19.88
N ALA A 196 3.72 28.84 19.40
CA ALA A 196 4.39 27.57 19.62
C ALA A 196 5.37 27.25 18.47
N ALA A 197 6.59 26.84 18.82
CA ALA A 197 7.74 26.78 17.92
C ALA A 197 8.11 25.32 17.55
N MET A 198 7.67 24.85 16.39
CA MET A 198 8.18 23.65 15.69
C MET A 198 7.66 23.59 14.23
N PRO A 199 8.26 22.76 13.35
CA PRO A 199 7.98 22.75 11.91
C PRO A 199 6.78 21.86 11.52
N CYS A 200 5.99 22.31 10.56
CA CYS A 200 4.69 21.72 10.21
C CYS A 200 4.74 20.41 9.39
N VAL A 201 5.92 19.83 9.13
CA VAL A 201 6.11 18.65 8.24
C VAL A 201 5.26 17.46 8.68
N MET A 202 5.33 17.09 9.96
CA MET A 202 4.62 15.93 10.52
C MET A 202 3.08 16.03 10.42
N ARG A 203 2.54 17.25 10.32
CA ARG A 203 1.09 17.47 10.09
C ARG A 203 0.74 17.46 8.60
N PHE A 204 1.69 17.78 7.73
CA PHE A 204 1.50 17.79 6.28
C PHE A 204 1.21 16.38 5.75
N THR A 205 2.00 15.38 6.15
CA THR A 205 1.82 13.98 5.72
C THR A 205 0.62 13.27 6.34
N ALA A 206 0.19 13.66 7.55
CA ALA A 206 -0.91 13.02 8.26
C ALA A 206 -2.32 13.33 7.67
N GLY A 207 -2.48 14.47 6.99
CA GLY A 207 -3.79 14.94 6.49
C GLY A 207 -4.28 14.31 5.18
N PHE A 208 -3.49 13.47 4.51
CA PHE A 208 -3.81 12.93 3.18
C PHE A 208 -4.26 11.46 3.24
N VAL A 209 -5.55 11.21 3.48
CA VAL A 209 -6.13 9.85 3.49
C VAL A 209 -7.41 9.76 2.65
N ALA A 210 -7.32 9.10 1.49
CA ALA A 210 -8.29 8.09 1.01
C ALA A 210 -7.90 7.50 -0.36
N GLY A 211 -8.08 6.18 -0.50
CA GLY A 211 -8.28 5.48 -1.78
C GLY A 211 -7.26 5.76 -2.89
N GLU A 212 -7.63 6.64 -3.82
CA GLU A 212 -6.85 6.95 -5.03
C GLU A 212 -6.07 8.29 -4.95
N VAL A 213 -6.39 9.17 -3.99
CA VAL A 213 -5.89 10.56 -3.95
C VAL A 213 -4.41 10.63 -3.57
N ALA A 214 -3.96 9.80 -2.62
CA ALA A 214 -2.57 9.77 -2.15
C ALA A 214 -1.56 9.39 -3.26
N GLY A 215 -2.00 8.68 -4.31
CA GLY A 215 -1.15 8.31 -5.45
C GLY A 215 -0.86 9.45 -6.44
N ARG A 216 -1.45 10.64 -6.26
CA ARG A 216 -1.36 11.77 -7.22
C ARG A 216 -0.83 13.08 -6.61
N ALA A 217 -0.39 13.09 -5.35
CA ALA A 217 0.10 14.30 -4.68
C ALA A 217 1.46 14.76 -5.26
N ILE A 218 1.49 15.95 -5.87
CA ILE A 218 2.68 16.48 -6.58
C ILE A 218 3.77 16.90 -5.58
N VAL A 219 3.38 17.37 -4.40
CA VAL A 219 4.21 18.24 -3.55
C VAL A 219 4.95 17.52 -2.41
N GLY A 220 4.39 16.43 -1.86
CA GLY A 220 4.88 15.79 -0.62
C GLY A 220 6.40 15.48 -0.60
N PRO A 221 6.93 14.69 -1.56
CA PRO A 221 8.36 14.33 -1.60
C PRO A 221 9.32 15.51 -1.77
N VAL A 222 8.80 16.70 -2.12
CA VAL A 222 9.57 17.93 -2.32
C VAL A 222 9.62 18.75 -1.02
N ILE A 223 8.50 18.81 -0.28
CA ILE A 223 8.46 19.43 1.07
C ILE A 223 9.40 18.70 2.04
N ASP A 224 9.37 17.37 2.06
CA ASP A 224 10.19 16.57 2.99
C ASP A 224 11.69 16.86 2.84
N ARG A 225 12.16 17.17 1.62
CA ARG A 225 13.53 17.61 1.34
C ARG A 225 13.77 19.07 1.72
N ALA A 226 12.85 19.96 1.37
CA ALA A 226 13.02 21.40 1.59
C ALA A 226 13.17 21.77 3.08
N VAL A 227 12.40 21.14 3.97
CA VAL A 227 12.21 21.65 5.33
C VAL A 227 13.36 21.30 6.30
N GLY A 228 14.20 20.30 6.00
CA GLY A 228 15.56 20.14 6.58
C GLY A 228 15.73 20.14 8.12
N GLY A 229 14.63 19.99 8.88
CA GLY A 229 14.59 20.34 10.30
C GLY A 229 15.16 19.29 11.26
N LEU A 230 15.37 18.05 10.81
CA LEU A 230 15.79 16.91 11.62
C LEU A 230 16.95 16.16 10.95
N THR A 231 18.06 15.93 11.66
CA THR A 231 19.21 15.15 11.16
C THR A 231 20.01 14.54 12.31
N GLY A 232 20.80 13.48 12.07
CA GLY A 232 21.57 12.84 13.14
C GLY A 232 20.73 12.09 14.19
N ASN A 233 19.87 11.17 13.73
CA ASN A 233 19.18 10.16 14.54
C ASN A 233 18.27 10.60 15.73
N PRO A 234 17.30 11.52 15.55
CA PRO A 234 17.40 12.89 15.04
C PRO A 234 17.77 13.91 16.15
N VAL A 235 18.33 15.03 15.71
CA VAL A 235 18.53 16.31 16.38
C VAL A 235 17.78 17.37 15.57
N ASP A 236 17.08 18.26 16.24
CA ASP A 236 16.42 19.42 15.61
C ASP A 236 17.45 20.51 15.31
N THR A 237 17.60 20.86 14.03
CA THR A 237 18.62 21.80 13.55
C THR A 237 18.37 23.25 13.99
N THR A 238 17.14 23.61 14.38
CA THR A 238 16.77 24.98 14.76
C THR A 238 16.97 25.26 16.25
N THR A 239 16.87 24.24 17.10
CA THR A 239 17.05 24.34 18.57
C THR A 239 18.28 23.61 19.09
N GLY A 240 18.84 22.69 18.32
CA GLY A 240 19.91 21.78 18.74
C GLY A 240 19.48 20.73 19.77
N ARG A 241 18.17 20.56 20.00
CA ARG A 241 17.65 19.58 20.97
C ARG A 241 17.63 18.16 20.39
N LYS A 242 17.89 17.18 21.24
CA LYS A 242 17.77 15.75 20.91
C LYS A 242 16.30 15.36 21.02
N ILE A 243 15.74 14.77 19.96
CA ILE A 243 14.34 14.33 19.92
C ILE A 243 14.27 12.81 19.67
N ILE A 244 13.34 12.10 20.30
CA ILE A 244 12.84 10.82 19.80
C ILE A 244 11.35 11.05 19.54
N PRO A 245 10.90 11.12 18.27
CA PRO A 245 9.48 11.23 17.95
C PRO A 245 8.75 9.93 18.33
N ASP A 246 7.43 10.04 18.48
CA ASP A 246 6.53 9.01 19.01
C ASP A 246 6.93 7.57 18.67
N GLU A 247 7.60 6.91 19.62
CA GLU A 247 8.03 5.52 19.51
C GLU A 247 6.97 4.63 20.17
N THR A 248 6.18 3.93 19.35
CA THR A 248 5.18 2.95 19.82
C THR A 248 5.86 1.72 20.41
N ASP A 249 5.63 1.46 21.70
CA ASP A 249 6.10 0.24 22.36
C ASP A 249 5.12 -0.93 22.15
N PHE A 250 3.80 -0.66 22.12
CA PHE A 250 2.75 -1.63 21.75
C PHE A 250 1.47 -0.93 21.23
N SER A 251 0.61 -1.70 20.54
CA SER A 251 -0.73 -1.30 20.12
C SER A 251 -1.76 -2.38 20.52
N LEU A 252 -3.00 -1.98 20.79
CA LEU A 252 -4.15 -2.91 20.96
C LEU A 252 -5.33 -2.48 20.08
N PRO A 253 -5.94 -3.40 19.31
CA PRO A 253 -7.07 -3.09 18.42
C PRO A 253 -8.35 -2.78 19.20
N GLY A 254 -9.17 -1.90 18.64
CA GLY A 254 -10.47 -1.51 19.18
C GLY A 254 -11.20 -0.50 18.30
N LEU A 255 -12.47 -0.25 18.61
CA LEU A 255 -13.25 0.88 18.06
C LEU A 255 -12.65 2.25 18.42
N MET A 256 -11.84 2.28 19.47
CA MET A 256 -10.85 3.32 19.76
C MET A 256 -9.57 2.57 20.21
N PRO A 257 -8.55 2.44 19.36
CA PRO A 257 -7.37 1.62 19.66
C PRO A 257 -6.50 2.26 20.76
N ILE A 258 -5.76 1.44 21.50
CA ILE A 258 -4.75 1.90 22.46
C ILE A 258 -3.38 1.86 21.78
N GLU A 259 -3.00 3.00 21.20
CA GLU A 259 -1.63 3.24 20.73
C GLU A 259 -0.76 3.72 21.89
N TRP A 260 0.20 2.90 22.31
CA TRP A 260 1.09 3.23 23.43
C TRP A 260 2.46 3.68 22.92
N SER A 261 2.61 4.99 22.74
CA SER A 261 3.83 5.64 22.26
C SER A 261 4.51 6.53 23.30
N ARG A 262 5.80 6.78 23.10
CA ARG A 262 6.64 7.62 23.97
C ARG A 262 7.32 8.72 23.17
N PHE A 263 7.26 9.96 23.65
CA PHE A 263 7.99 11.11 23.10
C PHE A 263 9.19 11.46 23.99
N TYR A 264 10.32 11.84 23.40
CA TYR A 264 11.44 12.47 24.11
C TYR A 264 11.86 13.78 23.45
N ALA A 265 12.07 14.82 24.26
CA ALA A 265 12.90 15.96 23.85
C ALA A 265 13.76 16.47 25.02
N SER A 266 15.05 16.72 24.75
CA SER A 266 16.06 17.06 25.76
C SER A 266 15.90 18.41 26.44
N ASP A 267 15.03 19.29 25.93
CA ASP A 267 14.73 20.60 26.49
C ASP A 267 13.49 20.61 27.40
N LEU A 268 12.75 19.50 27.49
CA LEU A 268 11.58 19.41 28.35
C LEU A 268 11.99 19.38 29.83
N THR A 269 11.29 20.20 30.61
CA THR A 269 11.41 20.27 32.07
C THR A 269 10.35 19.46 32.81
N VAL A 270 9.47 18.78 32.07
CA VAL A 270 8.49 17.83 32.62
C VAL A 270 9.22 16.62 33.21
N GLU A 271 8.76 16.20 34.40
CA GLU A 271 9.10 14.93 35.02
C GLU A 271 7.90 13.99 34.86
N SER A 272 7.94 13.17 33.80
CA SER A 272 6.95 12.14 33.48
C SER A 272 7.08 10.94 34.42
N VAL A 273 6.10 10.05 34.41
CA VAL A 273 6.24 8.72 35.04
C VAL A 273 7.36 7.86 34.41
N LEU A 274 7.96 8.31 33.29
CA LEU A 274 9.19 7.76 32.68
C LEU A 274 10.48 8.54 33.03
N GLY A 275 10.40 9.55 33.90
CA GLY A 275 11.50 10.45 34.23
C GLY A 275 11.52 11.74 33.39
N ARG A 276 12.67 12.40 33.33
CA ARG A 276 12.78 13.75 32.74
C ARG A 276 13.05 13.69 31.24
N GLY A 277 12.43 14.61 30.49
CA GLY A 277 12.60 14.73 29.05
C GLY A 277 11.70 13.79 28.24
N TRP A 278 11.07 12.81 28.90
CA TRP A 278 10.02 11.96 28.34
C TRP A 278 8.64 12.56 28.59
N VAL A 279 7.70 12.31 27.68
CA VAL A 279 6.25 12.59 27.84
C VAL A 279 5.46 11.45 27.19
N LEU A 280 4.31 11.14 27.77
CA LEU A 280 3.34 10.19 27.25
C LEU A 280 2.03 10.87 26.80
N PRO A 281 1.35 10.42 25.74
CA PRO A 281 0.14 11.07 25.19
C PRO A 281 -1.04 11.32 26.15
N TRP A 282 -1.07 10.68 27.32
CA TRP A 282 -2.11 10.81 28.36
C TRP A 282 -1.65 11.57 29.61
N GLU A 283 -0.43 12.10 29.62
CA GLU A 283 0.07 13.04 30.65
C GLU A 283 -0.33 14.50 30.37
N GLN A 284 -1.26 14.71 29.43
CA GLN A 284 -1.81 16.02 29.11
C GLN A 284 -2.64 16.62 30.25
N SER A 285 -2.54 17.94 30.43
CA SER A 285 -3.30 18.70 31.44
C SER A 285 -3.87 20.00 30.88
N LEU A 286 -4.93 20.51 31.52
CA LEU A 286 -5.35 21.91 31.44
C LEU A 286 -5.19 22.58 32.81
N ARG A 287 -4.67 23.80 32.86
CA ARG A 287 -4.68 24.67 34.06
C ARG A 287 -5.13 26.08 33.70
N ARG A 288 -5.91 26.74 34.57
CA ARG A 288 -6.50 28.05 34.29
C ARG A 288 -5.91 29.13 35.20
N THR A 289 -5.70 30.33 34.66
CA THR A 289 -5.17 31.47 35.42
C THR A 289 -5.64 32.81 34.84
N GLY A 290 -6.64 33.42 35.47
CA GLY A 290 -7.23 34.71 35.17
C GLY A 290 -7.97 34.75 33.83
N LYS A 291 -7.22 34.94 32.73
CA LYS A 291 -7.77 35.07 31.36
C LYS A 291 -7.23 34.04 30.38
N PHE A 292 -6.46 33.07 30.87
CA PHE A 292 -5.83 32.05 30.05
C PHE A 292 -6.09 30.66 30.61
N VAL A 293 -6.30 29.71 29.71
CA VAL A 293 -6.20 28.27 29.96
C VAL A 293 -4.94 27.79 29.27
N TYR A 294 -4.06 27.11 29.99
CA TYR A 294 -2.82 26.54 29.48
C TYR A 294 -2.99 25.03 29.32
N LEU A 295 -2.79 24.54 28.11
CA LEU A 295 -2.66 23.12 27.79
C LEU A 295 -1.21 22.70 28.00
N THR A 296 -0.97 21.60 28.70
CA THR A 296 0.25 20.80 28.57
C THR A 296 -0.04 19.68 27.58
N ASP A 297 0.57 19.72 26.39
CA ASP A 297 0.24 18.81 25.29
C ASP A 297 1.01 17.47 25.35
N ASN A 298 0.78 16.59 24.36
CA ASN A 298 1.42 15.27 24.25
C ASN A 298 2.96 15.32 24.06
N GLN A 299 3.54 16.50 23.90
CA GLN A 299 4.98 16.76 23.80
C GLN A 299 5.50 17.60 24.99
N GLY A 300 4.68 17.83 26.02
CA GLY A 300 5.02 18.64 27.20
C GLY A 300 5.13 20.14 26.93
N ARG A 301 4.60 20.63 25.80
CA ARG A 301 4.57 22.05 25.46
C ARG A 301 3.42 22.73 26.21
N SER A 302 3.69 23.89 26.82
CA SER A 302 2.63 24.70 27.43
C SER A 302 2.05 25.67 26.40
N VAL A 303 0.84 25.37 25.90
CA VAL A 303 0.13 26.15 24.89
C VAL A 303 -0.94 27.02 25.56
N PRO A 304 -0.85 28.37 25.49
CA PRO A 304 -1.89 29.25 26.01
C PRO A 304 -3.09 29.36 25.05
N PHE A 305 -4.29 29.28 25.62
CA PHE A 305 -5.57 29.63 25.01
C PHE A 305 -6.19 30.79 25.80
N MET A 306 -7.02 31.62 25.17
CA MET A 306 -7.84 32.58 25.90
C MET A 306 -8.96 31.82 26.62
N ASP A 307 -9.25 32.23 27.84
CA ASP A 307 -10.38 31.72 28.62
C ASP A 307 -11.73 32.01 27.95
N VAL A 308 -12.69 31.09 28.05
CA VAL A 308 -13.99 31.12 27.36
C VAL A 308 -15.14 30.85 28.33
N GLN A 309 -16.32 31.41 28.08
CA GLN A 309 -17.48 31.21 28.96
C GLN A 309 -18.16 29.84 28.72
N PRO A 310 -18.97 29.34 29.68
CA PRO A 310 -19.77 28.12 29.46
C PRO A 310 -20.64 28.22 28.21
N GLY A 311 -20.52 27.23 27.32
CA GLY A 311 -21.16 27.21 26.00
C GLY A 311 -20.33 27.82 24.86
N GLU A 312 -19.19 28.45 25.14
CA GLU A 312 -18.29 29.04 24.14
C GLU A 312 -17.13 28.12 23.75
N ARG A 313 -16.50 28.41 22.60
CA ARG A 313 -15.24 27.80 22.16
C ARG A 313 -14.34 28.78 21.44
N ILE A 314 -13.03 28.54 21.49
CA ILE A 314 -12.01 29.29 20.75
C ILE A 314 -11.11 28.34 19.95
N TYR A 315 -10.84 28.69 18.70
CA TYR A 315 -9.94 27.94 17.82
C TYR A 315 -8.51 28.47 17.88
N ASN A 316 -7.52 27.57 17.89
CA ASN A 316 -6.11 27.91 17.77
C ASN A 316 -5.55 27.39 16.42
N PRO A 317 -5.28 28.26 15.43
CA PRO A 317 -4.82 27.85 14.10
C PRO A 317 -3.39 27.27 14.10
N HIS A 318 -2.56 27.59 15.11
CA HIS A 318 -1.21 27.01 15.22
C HIS A 318 -1.24 25.54 15.69
N GLU A 319 -2.28 25.15 16.42
CA GLU A 319 -2.44 23.79 16.98
C GLU A 319 -3.60 23.01 16.34
N GLN A 320 -4.34 23.64 15.42
CA GLN A 320 -5.47 23.06 14.68
C GLN A 320 -6.53 22.42 15.59
N VAL A 321 -6.77 23.03 16.75
CA VAL A 321 -7.63 22.51 17.81
C VAL A 321 -8.49 23.62 18.41
N TYR A 322 -9.73 23.29 18.79
CA TYR A 322 -10.58 24.15 19.61
C TYR A 322 -10.38 23.85 21.09
N LEU A 323 -10.31 24.88 21.93
CA LEU A 323 -10.70 24.77 23.34
C LEU A 323 -12.19 25.06 23.46
N VAL A 324 -12.92 24.21 24.15
CA VAL A 324 -14.38 24.30 24.36
C VAL A 324 -14.67 24.29 25.86
N CYS A 325 -15.55 25.17 26.32
CA CYS A 325 -16.17 25.07 27.65
C CYS A 325 -17.66 24.73 27.47
N THR A 326 -18.12 23.64 28.08
CA THR A 326 -19.52 23.20 27.96
C THR A 326 -20.46 24.11 28.77
N GLU A 327 -21.78 24.02 28.56
CA GLU A 327 -22.74 24.78 29.39
C GLU A 327 -22.65 24.43 30.88
N GLY A 328 -22.19 23.21 31.22
CA GLY A 328 -21.88 22.80 32.59
C GLY A 328 -20.57 23.35 33.16
N GLY A 329 -19.76 24.06 32.36
CA GLY A 329 -18.46 24.60 32.79
C GLY A 329 -17.27 23.64 32.65
N HIS A 330 -17.45 22.49 31.99
CA HIS A 330 -16.38 21.50 31.77
C HIS A 330 -15.54 21.88 30.55
N TYR A 331 -14.23 21.64 30.59
CA TYR A 331 -13.32 21.91 29.49
C TYR A 331 -12.97 20.64 28.71
N LEU A 332 -12.92 20.80 27.39
CA LEU A 332 -12.38 19.80 26.46
C LEU A 332 -11.65 20.48 25.29
N LEU A 333 -10.74 19.74 24.66
CA LEU A 333 -10.22 20.09 23.34
C LEU A 333 -10.98 19.30 22.27
N GLN A 334 -11.25 19.93 21.13
CA GLN A 334 -11.84 19.30 19.94
C GLN A 334 -10.88 19.47 18.75
N THR A 335 -10.36 18.37 18.21
CA THR A 335 -9.64 18.39 16.93
C THR A 335 -10.61 18.64 15.78
N LEU A 336 -10.10 19.08 14.62
CA LEU A 336 -10.92 19.25 13.42
C LEU A 336 -11.71 17.97 13.08
N ASP A 337 -11.11 16.78 13.26
CA ASP A 337 -11.75 15.49 12.96
C ASP A 337 -12.67 14.94 14.06
N ASN A 338 -13.06 15.80 15.01
CA ASN A 338 -13.95 15.45 16.13
C ASN A 338 -13.42 14.30 17.00
N ILE A 339 -12.13 14.38 17.33
CA ILE A 339 -11.58 13.72 18.51
C ILE A 339 -11.60 14.73 19.67
N PHE A 340 -12.23 14.33 20.77
CA PHE A 340 -12.49 15.15 21.94
C PHE A 340 -11.60 14.68 23.10
N PHE A 341 -10.77 15.58 23.64
CA PHE A 341 -9.93 15.33 24.82
C PHE A 341 -10.57 16.04 26.00
N TYR A 342 -11.18 15.29 26.91
CA TYR A 342 -12.02 15.82 28.00
C TYR A 342 -11.26 15.83 29.33
N PHE A 343 -11.27 17.00 29.99
CA PHE A 343 -10.55 17.29 31.22
C PHE A 343 -11.48 17.55 32.42
N GLY A 344 -12.74 17.92 32.19
CA GLY A 344 -13.71 18.25 33.25
C GLY A 344 -13.63 19.71 33.70
N GLU A 345 -14.13 20.02 34.89
CA GLU A 345 -14.02 21.38 35.46
C GLU A 345 -12.54 21.77 35.64
N VAL A 346 -12.18 23.00 35.23
CA VAL A 346 -10.83 23.56 35.42
C VAL A 346 -10.91 24.81 36.29
N PRO A 347 -10.47 24.76 37.56
CA PRO A 347 -10.57 25.87 38.50
C PRO A 347 -9.58 27.00 38.16
N ASP A 348 -9.97 28.24 38.43
CA ASP A 348 -9.11 29.42 38.23
C ASP A 348 -8.17 29.66 39.43
N ASP A 349 -7.35 28.66 39.73
CA ASP A 349 -6.35 28.67 40.81
C ASP A 349 -4.95 28.17 40.38
N ASN A 350 -4.75 27.97 39.07
CA ASN A 350 -3.55 27.41 38.45
C ASN A 350 -3.26 25.92 38.80
N THR A 351 -4.24 25.17 39.31
CA THR A 351 -4.12 23.70 39.44
C THR A 351 -4.16 23.00 38.08
N ASP A 352 -3.28 22.02 37.87
CA ASP A 352 -3.30 21.13 36.71
C ASP A 352 -4.41 20.07 36.82
N VAL A 353 -5.33 20.07 35.85
CA VAL A 353 -6.38 19.08 35.69
C VAL A 353 -5.98 18.12 34.57
N SER A 354 -5.74 16.86 34.93
CA SER A 354 -5.30 15.82 33.98
C SER A 354 -6.40 15.38 33.02
N LEU A 355 -6.00 14.91 31.83
CA LEU A 355 -6.89 14.25 30.87
C LEU A 355 -7.63 13.06 31.52
N GLN A 356 -8.96 13.06 31.40
CA GLN A 356 -9.86 12.03 31.97
C GLN A 356 -10.40 11.06 30.91
N ARG A 357 -10.56 11.52 29.66
CA ARG A 357 -11.17 10.76 28.57
C ARG A 357 -10.74 11.31 27.20
N ILE A 358 -10.50 10.43 26.24
CA ILE A 358 -10.48 10.77 24.81
C ILE A 358 -11.69 10.07 24.18
N GLU A 359 -12.45 10.76 23.33
CA GLU A 359 -13.65 10.25 22.67
C GLU A 359 -13.68 10.69 21.20
N ASN A 360 -14.30 9.91 20.31
CA ASN A 360 -14.55 10.32 18.92
C ASN A 360 -16.05 10.63 18.68
N ALA A 361 -16.40 11.15 17.51
CA ALA A 361 -17.79 11.52 17.17
C ALA A 361 -18.82 10.36 17.14
N LEU A 362 -18.38 9.11 17.32
CA LEU A 362 -19.25 7.93 17.47
C LEU A 362 -19.56 7.60 18.94
N GLY A 363 -18.87 8.24 19.89
CA GLY A 363 -18.89 7.91 21.31
C GLY A 363 -17.85 6.86 21.73
N HIS A 364 -16.97 6.42 20.82
CA HIS A 364 -15.91 5.46 21.13
C HIS A 364 -14.78 6.15 21.87
N PHE A 365 -14.25 5.52 22.91
CA PHE A 365 -13.45 6.22 23.90
C PHE A 365 -12.24 5.44 24.42
N LEU A 366 -11.30 6.20 24.97
CA LEU A 366 -10.32 5.80 25.98
C LEU A 366 -10.64 6.55 27.28
N HIS A 367 -10.79 5.87 28.41
CA HIS A 367 -11.05 6.48 29.71
C HIS A 367 -9.91 6.16 30.69
N PHE A 368 -9.51 7.18 31.46
CA PHE A 368 -8.28 7.23 32.25
C PHE A 368 -8.62 7.24 33.75
N THR A 369 -8.56 6.08 34.40
CA THR A 369 -8.88 5.91 35.83
C THR A 369 -7.69 6.29 36.69
N ARG A 370 -7.86 7.26 37.61
CA ARG A 370 -6.78 7.77 38.47
C ARG A 370 -7.06 7.54 39.96
N THR A 371 -6.00 7.47 40.78
CA THR A 371 -6.13 7.49 42.25
C THR A 371 -6.51 8.87 42.76
N VAL A 372 -6.77 9.00 44.07
CA VAL A 372 -7.06 10.31 44.72
C VAL A 372 -5.86 11.26 44.62
N GLU A 373 -4.65 10.70 44.53
CA GLU A 373 -3.37 11.38 44.34
C GLU A 373 -3.05 11.67 42.86
N GLY A 374 -3.96 11.33 41.92
CA GLY A 374 -3.86 11.65 40.49
C GLY A 374 -3.12 10.63 39.61
N ALA A 375 -2.50 9.59 40.20
CA ALA A 375 -1.76 8.57 39.47
C ALA A 375 -2.70 7.70 38.60
N LEU A 376 -2.35 7.48 37.32
CA LEU A 376 -3.17 6.72 36.37
C LEU A 376 -3.07 5.21 36.62
N THR A 377 -4.11 4.55 37.12
CA THR A 377 -4.08 3.10 37.34
C THR A 377 -4.50 2.30 36.11
N ASP A 378 -5.43 2.81 35.31
CA ASP A 378 -6.02 2.06 34.20
C ASP A 378 -6.40 2.93 33.01
N ILE A 379 -6.25 2.37 31.80
CA ILE A 379 -6.89 2.86 30.59
C ILE A 379 -7.91 1.81 30.12
N SER A 380 -9.16 2.20 29.93
CA SER A 380 -10.24 1.33 29.44
C SER A 380 -10.85 1.89 28.16
N ALA A 381 -11.08 1.04 27.15
CA ALA A 381 -11.57 1.43 25.84
C ALA A 381 -12.92 0.78 25.47
N THR A 382 -13.63 1.37 24.52
CA THR A 382 -14.80 0.74 23.87
C THR A 382 -14.42 -0.63 23.30
N GLY A 383 -15.31 -1.61 23.43
CA GLY A 383 -15.02 -3.02 23.11
C GLY A 383 -14.49 -3.83 24.30
N GLY A 384 -14.24 -3.20 25.45
CA GLY A 384 -13.87 -3.89 26.70
C GLY A 384 -12.38 -4.14 26.88
N VAL A 385 -11.52 -3.54 26.04
CA VAL A 385 -10.06 -3.56 26.26
C VAL A 385 -9.74 -2.74 27.50
N ARG A 386 -8.92 -3.30 28.40
CA ARG A 386 -8.39 -2.60 29.57
C ARG A 386 -6.90 -2.91 29.73
N VAL A 387 -6.11 -1.88 30.03
CA VAL A 387 -4.75 -2.01 30.53
C VAL A 387 -4.64 -1.38 31.91
N HIS A 388 -3.79 -1.98 32.75
CA HIS A 388 -3.50 -1.56 34.12
C HIS A 388 -2.01 -1.24 34.24
N LEU A 389 -1.69 -0.17 34.95
CA LEU A 389 -0.37 0.45 35.02
C LEU A 389 0.24 0.20 36.41
N HIS A 390 1.43 -0.38 36.46
CA HIS A 390 2.16 -0.63 37.71
C HIS A 390 3.29 0.38 37.90
N TYR A 391 3.50 0.79 39.15
CA TYR A 391 4.48 1.81 39.52
C TYR A 391 5.41 1.34 40.62
N ASP A 392 6.65 1.83 40.62
CA ASP A 392 7.59 1.64 41.72
C ASP A 392 7.23 2.51 42.94
N ASN A 393 7.95 2.30 44.03
CA ASN A 393 7.91 3.14 45.22
C ASN A 393 9.36 3.35 45.70
N PRO A 394 9.76 4.57 46.10
CA PRO A 394 8.94 5.77 46.30
C PRO A 394 8.88 6.74 45.10
N LEU A 395 9.53 6.44 43.97
CA LEU A 395 9.72 7.41 42.87
C LEU A 395 8.50 7.54 41.93
N GLY A 396 7.52 6.64 42.05
CA GLY A 396 6.28 6.66 41.26
C GLY A 396 6.52 6.44 39.76
N ARG A 397 7.60 5.73 39.40
CA ARG A 397 7.94 5.45 38.00
C ARG A 397 7.17 4.25 37.48
N LEU A 398 6.67 4.32 36.25
CA LEU A 398 5.89 3.26 35.63
C LEU A 398 6.79 2.06 35.35
N THR A 399 6.60 0.92 36.02
CA THR A 399 7.46 -0.27 35.87
C THR A 399 7.04 -1.16 34.73
N ASP A 400 5.72 -1.29 34.50
CA ASP A 400 5.15 -2.17 33.49
C ASP A 400 3.65 -1.92 33.28
N VAL A 401 3.18 -2.23 32.07
CA VAL A 401 1.77 -2.12 31.67
C VAL A 401 1.24 -3.52 31.40
N LYS A 402 0.12 -3.88 32.02
CA LYS A 402 -0.51 -5.20 31.86
C LYS A 402 -1.89 -5.10 31.24
N ARG A 403 -2.20 -6.01 30.30
CA ARG A 403 -3.55 -6.21 29.77
C ARG A 403 -4.42 -6.92 30.82
N VAL A 404 -5.61 -6.40 31.05
CA VAL A 404 -6.58 -6.98 31.99
C VAL A 404 -7.65 -7.73 31.20
N VAL A 405 -7.92 -8.98 31.60
CA VAL A 405 -8.98 -9.83 31.05
C VAL A 405 -9.75 -10.42 32.22
N ASN A 406 -11.09 -10.34 32.21
CA ASN A 406 -11.95 -10.85 33.29
C ASN A 406 -11.54 -10.35 34.71
N ASN A 407 -11.10 -9.08 34.81
CA ASN A 407 -10.54 -8.44 36.02
C ASN A 407 -9.26 -9.08 36.59
N VAL A 408 -8.56 -9.91 35.81
CA VAL A 408 -7.22 -10.43 36.13
C VAL A 408 -6.20 -9.80 35.19
N ALA A 409 -5.03 -9.41 35.70
CA ALA A 409 -3.90 -9.01 34.86
C ALA A 409 -3.33 -10.24 34.13
N ALA A 410 -3.69 -10.38 32.86
CA ALA A 410 -3.45 -11.59 32.08
C ALA A 410 -2.06 -11.65 31.44
N GLU A 411 -1.49 -10.48 31.12
CA GLU A 411 -0.30 -10.39 30.28
C GLU A 411 0.39 -9.03 30.45
N THR A 412 1.73 -9.01 30.49
CA THR A 412 2.52 -7.77 30.44
C THR A 412 2.82 -7.39 29.00
N LEU A 413 2.55 -6.14 28.62
CA LEU A 413 2.71 -5.62 27.25
C LEU A 413 4.04 -4.91 27.04
N VAL A 414 4.51 -4.17 28.05
CA VAL A 414 5.81 -3.49 28.07
C VAL A 414 6.31 -3.40 29.52
N GLN A 415 7.63 -3.39 29.69
CA GLN A 415 8.30 -3.09 30.96
C GLN A 415 9.37 -2.02 30.79
N TYR A 416 9.62 -1.29 31.87
CA TYR A 416 10.59 -0.20 31.94
C TYR A 416 11.56 -0.41 33.10
N ARG A 417 12.79 0.09 32.96
CA ARG A 417 13.81 0.13 34.04
C ARG A 417 14.41 1.52 34.15
N TYR A 418 14.79 1.87 35.37
CA TYR A 418 15.27 3.20 35.76
C TYR A 418 16.65 3.14 36.40
N ASP A 419 17.39 4.24 36.34
CA ASP A 419 18.57 4.45 37.18
C ASP A 419 18.18 4.91 38.60
N ASP A 420 19.16 5.08 39.49
CA ASP A 420 18.96 5.55 40.86
C ASP A 420 18.35 6.97 40.94
N ASN A 421 18.27 7.71 39.82
CA ASN A 421 17.68 9.04 39.69
C ASN A 421 16.28 9.00 39.03
N GLY A 422 15.71 7.81 38.82
CA GLY A 422 14.40 7.63 38.20
C GLY A 422 14.35 8.03 36.72
N GLN A 423 15.45 7.94 35.98
CA GLN A 423 15.49 8.16 34.52
C GLN A 423 15.38 6.85 33.76
N LEU A 424 14.52 6.78 32.73
CA LEU A 424 14.30 5.57 31.94
C LEU A 424 15.59 5.13 31.22
N ILE A 425 16.15 3.98 31.61
CA ILE A 425 17.36 3.40 31.02
C ILE A 425 17.10 2.17 30.13
N GLU A 426 15.94 1.52 30.23
CA GLU A 426 15.62 0.35 29.39
C GLU A 426 14.10 0.21 29.14
N VAL A 427 13.75 -0.23 27.92
CA VAL A 427 12.40 -0.60 27.48
C VAL A 427 12.42 -2.05 27.02
N ILE A 428 11.52 -2.87 27.54
CA ILE A 428 11.39 -4.30 27.24
C ILE A 428 9.98 -4.55 26.68
N ASN A 429 9.86 -5.21 25.53
CA ASN A 429 8.56 -5.52 24.90
C ASN A 429 7.87 -6.75 25.50
N ARG A 430 6.70 -7.09 24.95
CA ARG A 430 5.87 -8.26 25.28
C ARG A 430 6.60 -9.59 25.06
N ASN A 431 7.53 -9.65 24.11
CA ASN A 431 8.42 -10.80 23.89
C ASN A 431 9.51 -10.96 24.98
N GLY A 432 9.81 -9.93 25.77
CA GLY A 432 10.93 -9.92 26.73
C GLY A 432 12.27 -9.43 26.14
N ASP A 433 12.29 -8.92 24.91
CA ASP A 433 13.45 -8.32 24.26
C ASP A 433 13.72 -6.89 24.78
N SER A 434 14.98 -6.59 25.12
CA SER A 434 15.46 -5.23 25.43
C SER A 434 15.51 -4.37 24.16
N ARG A 435 14.39 -3.68 23.86
CA ARG A 435 14.14 -2.93 22.62
C ARG A 435 14.99 -1.67 22.52
N ARG A 436 15.04 -0.90 23.60
CA ARG A 436 15.81 0.35 23.72
C ARG A 436 16.53 0.37 25.05
N ARG A 437 17.74 0.91 25.07
CA ARG A 437 18.43 1.33 26.30
C ARG A 437 18.93 2.76 26.17
N PHE A 438 19.04 3.49 27.27
CA PHE A 438 19.42 4.90 27.32
C PHE A 438 20.50 5.15 28.38
N SER A 439 21.28 6.21 28.20
CA SER A 439 22.15 6.76 29.24
C SER A 439 22.11 8.29 29.22
N TYR A 440 22.36 8.90 30.38
CA TYR A 440 22.24 10.34 30.59
C TYR A 440 23.52 10.90 31.21
N ALA A 441 23.84 12.15 30.88
CA ALA A 441 24.90 12.94 31.50
C ALA A 441 24.36 14.36 31.72
N GLU A 442 24.64 14.95 32.89
CA GLU A 442 24.21 16.33 33.24
C GLU A 442 22.70 16.61 33.05
N GLY A 443 21.86 15.56 33.09
CA GLY A 443 20.41 15.65 32.92
C GLY A 443 19.89 15.59 31.47
N VAL A 444 20.76 15.35 30.48
CA VAL A 444 20.39 15.15 29.06
C VAL A 444 20.85 13.77 28.56
N MET A 445 20.21 13.26 27.50
CA MET A 445 20.53 11.95 26.93
C MET A 445 21.94 11.96 26.30
N ALA A 446 22.85 11.20 26.90
CA ALA A 446 24.23 11.02 26.43
C ALA A 446 24.32 9.94 25.34
N SER A 447 23.53 8.87 25.45
CA SER A 447 23.36 7.90 24.38
C SER A 447 22.02 7.15 24.44
N HIS A 448 21.66 6.53 23.32
CA HIS A 448 20.63 5.50 23.26
C HIS A 448 21.11 4.33 22.39
N SER A 449 20.59 3.13 22.62
CA SER A 449 20.87 1.96 21.78
C SER A 449 19.62 1.15 21.47
N ASN A 450 19.67 0.41 20.36
CA ASN A 450 18.59 -0.49 19.92
C ASN A 450 18.83 -1.94 20.37
N ALA A 451 17.86 -2.82 20.05
CA ALA A 451 17.88 -4.23 20.39
C ALA A 451 19.01 -5.06 19.72
N LEU A 452 19.66 -4.54 18.67
CA LEU A 452 20.79 -5.21 17.99
C LEU A 452 22.16 -4.62 18.39
N GLY A 453 22.18 -3.70 19.36
CA GLY A 453 23.42 -3.11 19.87
C GLY A 453 23.96 -1.92 19.07
N LEU A 454 23.20 -1.33 18.15
CA LEU A 454 23.56 -0.02 17.60
C LEU A 454 23.48 0.99 18.74
N SER A 455 24.59 1.66 19.05
CA SER A 455 24.63 2.77 20.00
C SER A 455 24.76 4.10 19.27
N CYS A 456 23.88 5.04 19.58
CA CYS A 456 23.84 6.42 19.10
C CYS A 456 24.19 7.35 20.27
N ASN A 457 25.27 8.12 20.17
CA ASN A 457 25.87 8.89 21.25
C ASN A 457 25.90 10.38 20.90
N TYR A 458 25.87 11.27 21.89
CA TYR A 458 25.73 12.70 21.71
C TYR A 458 26.70 13.48 22.60
N ARG A 459 27.40 14.48 22.04
CA ARG A 459 28.14 15.48 22.81
C ARG A 459 27.34 16.78 22.87
N TRP A 460 27.31 17.36 24.06
CA TRP A 460 26.50 18.53 24.40
C TRP A 460 27.39 19.73 24.72
N GLU A 461 26.93 20.92 24.34
CA GLU A 461 27.48 22.21 24.80
C GLU A 461 26.33 23.13 25.25
N THR A 462 26.56 23.95 26.27
CA THR A 462 25.56 24.92 26.74
C THR A 462 25.72 26.24 26.00
N LEU A 463 24.82 26.51 25.06
CA LEU A 463 24.81 27.70 24.21
C LEU A 463 23.62 28.60 24.55
N GLU A 464 23.90 29.85 24.90
CA GLU A 464 22.91 30.83 25.42
C GLU A 464 22.04 30.27 26.57
N GLY A 465 22.66 29.47 27.45
CA GLY A 465 22.02 28.91 28.65
C GLY A 465 21.17 27.66 28.41
N LYS A 466 21.14 27.11 27.19
CA LYS A 466 20.46 25.84 26.86
C LYS A 466 21.46 24.78 26.37
N PRO A 467 21.31 23.50 26.76
CA PRO A 467 22.11 22.41 26.19
C PRO A 467 21.72 22.17 24.73
N ARG A 468 22.71 22.06 23.84
CA ARG A 468 22.54 21.72 22.42
C ARG A 468 23.50 20.61 22.02
N VAL A 469 23.05 19.70 21.15
CA VAL A 469 23.92 18.68 20.54
C VAL A 469 24.86 19.36 19.56
N VAL A 470 26.16 19.21 19.77
CA VAL A 470 27.22 19.69 18.87
C VAL A 470 27.88 18.56 18.09
N GLU A 471 27.66 17.31 18.50
CA GLU A 471 28.25 16.13 17.87
C GLU A 471 27.35 14.91 18.12
N HIS A 472 27.14 14.09 17.10
CA HIS A 472 26.43 12.81 17.22
C HIS A 472 27.15 11.73 16.43
N TRP A 473 27.50 10.60 17.06
CA TRP A 473 28.10 9.46 16.38
C TRP A 473 27.48 8.12 16.76
N THR A 474 27.72 7.13 15.92
CA THR A 474 27.18 5.77 16.05
C THR A 474 28.27 4.73 16.18
N SER A 475 27.94 3.56 16.77
CA SER A 475 28.88 2.46 17.00
C SER A 475 29.42 1.78 15.74
N ASP A 476 28.76 1.94 14.58
CA ASP A 476 29.19 1.41 13.28
C ASP A 476 29.72 2.50 12.31
N GLY A 477 29.76 3.76 12.75
CA GLY A 477 30.71 4.75 12.22
C GLY A 477 30.13 5.96 11.49
N GLU A 478 28.81 6.09 11.36
CA GLU A 478 28.15 7.36 10.99
C GLU A 478 28.38 8.42 12.09
N HIS A 479 28.60 9.67 11.68
CA HIS A 479 29.01 10.79 12.55
C HIS A 479 28.52 12.12 11.96
N PHE A 480 28.04 13.02 12.80
CA PHE A 480 27.63 14.38 12.45
C PHE A 480 28.20 15.39 13.46
N HIS A 481 28.59 16.57 12.96
CA HIS A 481 28.98 17.73 13.76
C HIS A 481 28.00 18.87 13.50
N PHE A 482 27.61 19.62 14.53
CA PHE A 482 26.62 20.70 14.45
C PHE A 482 27.24 22.02 14.92
N ARG A 483 27.07 23.08 14.12
CA ARG A 483 27.55 24.43 14.38
C ARG A 483 26.38 25.40 14.32
N TYR A 484 26.19 26.21 15.36
CA TYR A 484 25.04 27.13 15.48
C TYR A 484 25.51 28.59 15.52
N ASP A 485 24.91 29.46 14.69
CA ASP A 485 24.86 30.90 14.95
C ASP A 485 23.42 31.27 15.33
N LEU A 486 23.21 31.44 16.64
CA LEU A 486 21.89 31.73 17.21
C LEU A 486 21.39 33.14 16.90
N LYS A 487 22.29 34.06 16.53
CA LYS A 487 21.98 35.46 16.20
C LYS A 487 21.62 35.62 14.73
N ALA A 488 22.36 34.93 13.85
CA ALA A 488 21.99 34.78 12.44
C ALA A 488 20.79 33.83 12.25
N ARG A 489 20.49 32.98 13.25
CA ARG A 489 19.52 31.86 13.18
C ARG A 489 19.86 30.92 12.02
N THR A 490 21.11 30.50 12.00
CA THR A 490 21.69 29.61 11.00
C THR A 490 22.38 28.45 11.69
N THR A 491 22.19 27.24 11.16
CA THR A 491 22.83 26.02 11.63
C THR A 491 23.52 25.33 10.46
N TRP A 492 24.73 24.85 10.68
CA TRP A 492 25.47 24.02 9.74
C TRP A 492 25.68 22.63 10.32
N VAL A 493 25.53 21.60 9.49
CA VAL A 493 25.69 20.20 9.89
C VAL A 493 26.67 19.52 8.94
N THR A 494 27.80 19.06 9.48
CA THR A 494 28.83 18.33 8.72
C THR A 494 28.68 16.83 8.95
N ASP A 495 28.48 16.06 7.89
CA ASP A 495 28.30 14.61 7.95
C ASP A 495 29.65 13.83 7.97
N VAL A 496 29.54 12.50 8.02
CA VAL A 496 30.68 11.58 8.08
C VAL A 496 31.51 11.52 6.79
N LEU A 497 30.98 12.03 5.68
CA LEU A 497 31.68 12.17 4.41
C LEU A 497 32.33 13.56 4.27
N GLY A 498 32.12 14.47 5.24
CA GLY A 498 32.63 15.84 5.23
C GLY A 498 31.75 16.81 4.43
N ARG A 499 30.51 16.45 4.11
CA ARG A 499 29.54 17.31 3.40
C ARG A 499 28.87 18.25 4.41
N GLU A 500 28.59 19.50 4.02
CA GLU A 500 27.96 20.48 4.93
C GLU A 500 26.58 20.93 4.43
N LEU A 501 25.54 20.53 5.18
CA LEU A 501 24.17 21.05 5.12
C LEU A 501 24.11 22.41 5.85
N GLU A 502 23.37 23.37 5.32
CA GLU A 502 23.10 24.67 5.95
C GLU A 502 21.58 24.91 6.05
N ILE A 503 21.11 25.39 7.21
CA ILE A 503 19.70 25.59 7.56
C ILE A 503 19.53 27.01 8.14
N HIS A 504 18.56 27.77 7.65
CA HIS A 504 18.15 29.06 8.23
C HIS A 504 16.72 28.99 8.79
N TYR A 505 16.47 29.64 9.92
CA TYR A 505 15.15 29.60 10.59
C TYR A 505 14.68 30.97 11.11
N ASN A 506 13.37 31.13 11.27
CA ASN A 506 12.74 32.36 11.73
C ASN A 506 12.76 32.50 13.27
N ALA A 507 12.11 33.54 13.81
CA ALA A 507 12.03 33.77 15.26
C ALA A 507 11.28 32.67 16.03
N ASP A 508 10.43 31.92 15.34
CA ASP A 508 9.54 30.89 15.90
C ASP A 508 10.11 29.48 15.63
N HIS A 509 11.43 29.39 15.38
CA HIS A 509 12.17 28.16 15.05
C HIS A 509 11.57 27.31 13.91
N ARG A 510 10.93 27.95 12.93
CA ARG A 510 10.53 27.30 11.66
C ARG A 510 11.60 27.54 10.60
N VAL A 511 12.00 26.49 9.88
CA VAL A 511 12.98 26.57 8.78
C VAL A 511 12.40 27.38 7.62
N THR A 512 13.14 28.38 7.15
CA THR A 512 12.75 29.27 6.03
C THR A 512 13.60 29.07 4.79
N SER A 513 14.78 28.49 4.92
CA SER A 513 15.58 28.05 3.78
C SER A 513 16.63 27.02 4.19
N SER A 514 17.07 26.22 3.22
CA SER A 514 18.07 25.17 3.39
C SER A 514 18.99 25.09 2.16
N ARG A 515 20.22 24.63 2.37
CA ARG A 515 21.19 24.26 1.33
C ARG A 515 21.69 22.85 1.64
N ASP A 516 21.22 21.88 0.87
CA ASP A 516 21.54 20.46 1.01
C ASP A 516 23.03 20.18 0.72
N TYR A 517 23.47 18.96 1.04
CA TYR A 517 24.86 18.52 0.98
C TYR A 517 25.52 18.65 -0.40
N GLY A 518 24.76 18.61 -1.50
CA GLY A 518 25.25 18.86 -2.87
C GLY A 518 25.15 20.31 -3.35
N GLY A 519 24.63 21.21 -2.52
CA GLY A 519 24.42 22.62 -2.87
C GLY A 519 23.02 22.96 -3.37
N GLU A 520 22.10 21.99 -3.44
CA GLU A 520 20.68 22.24 -3.73
C GLU A 520 20.06 23.20 -2.70
N GLN A 521 19.48 24.31 -3.15
CA GLN A 521 18.88 25.34 -2.29
C GLN A 521 17.36 25.30 -2.33
N TYR A 522 16.72 25.39 -1.16
CA TYR A 522 15.28 25.52 -1.01
C TYR A 522 14.94 26.76 -0.18
N VAL A 523 13.84 27.44 -0.50
CA VAL A 523 13.28 28.55 0.30
C VAL A 523 11.81 28.26 0.56
N ILE A 524 11.35 28.52 1.78
CA ILE A 524 10.00 28.21 2.24
C ILE A 524 9.33 29.50 2.71
N ASP A 525 8.27 29.89 2.02
CA ASP A 525 7.40 30.99 2.42
C ASP A 525 6.40 30.47 3.47
N ILE A 526 6.25 31.21 4.58
CA ILE A 526 5.44 30.81 5.73
C ILE A 526 4.52 31.98 6.12
N ASP A 527 3.23 31.71 6.32
CA ASP A 527 2.26 32.72 6.79
C ASP A 527 2.34 32.98 8.31
N ASP A 528 1.62 34.01 8.79
CA ASP A 528 1.58 34.35 10.22
C ASP A 528 1.04 33.20 11.10
N THR A 529 0.19 32.32 10.54
CA THR A 529 -0.33 31.11 11.21
C THR A 529 0.68 29.95 11.22
N GLY A 530 1.73 30.00 10.38
CA GLY A 530 2.77 28.97 10.30
C GLY A 530 2.61 27.97 9.17
N ASN A 531 1.63 28.11 8.29
CA ASN A 531 1.47 27.23 7.14
C ASN A 531 2.52 27.58 6.08
N MET A 532 3.07 26.56 5.41
CA MET A 532 3.97 26.75 4.27
C MET A 532 3.14 27.19 3.07
N THR A 533 3.24 28.44 2.65
CA THR A 533 2.45 29.00 1.52
C THR A 533 3.19 28.95 0.18
N GLY A 534 4.49 28.71 0.20
CA GLY A 534 5.31 28.54 -0.99
C GLY A 534 6.59 27.75 -0.73
N VAL A 535 7.08 27.06 -1.75
CA VAL A 535 8.40 26.41 -1.73
C VAL A 535 9.12 26.72 -3.05
N THR A 536 10.22 27.46 -2.96
CA THR A 536 11.15 27.66 -4.08
C THR A 536 12.13 26.49 -4.14
N LEU A 537 12.29 25.93 -5.34
CA LEU A 537 13.08 24.73 -5.62
C LEU A 537 14.52 25.09 -6.08
N PRO A 538 15.48 24.15 -6.05
CA PRO A 538 16.87 24.40 -6.43
C PRO A 538 17.09 24.83 -7.89
N ASN A 539 16.07 24.65 -8.74
CA ASN A 539 16.04 25.08 -10.14
C ASN A 539 15.37 26.46 -10.36
N GLY A 540 14.99 27.16 -9.27
CA GLY A 540 14.35 28.48 -9.29
C GLY A 540 12.83 28.49 -9.49
N GLN A 541 12.19 27.32 -9.54
CA GLN A 541 10.73 27.20 -9.68
C GLN A 541 10.02 27.27 -8.33
N THR A 542 8.71 27.51 -8.33
CA THR A 542 7.89 27.64 -7.12
C THR A 542 6.71 26.69 -7.12
N ILE A 543 6.53 25.96 -6.02
CA ILE A 543 5.24 25.40 -5.61
C ILE A 543 4.53 26.46 -4.75
N ALA A 544 3.22 26.60 -4.86
CA ALA A 544 2.42 27.49 -4.00
C ALA A 544 1.22 26.75 -3.38
N LEU A 545 0.86 27.15 -2.15
CA LEU A 545 -0.08 26.43 -1.28
C LEU A 545 -1.01 27.45 -0.59
N LYS A 546 -2.30 27.13 -0.48
CA LYS A 546 -3.28 28.01 0.17
C LYS A 546 -4.13 27.26 1.19
N TYR A 547 -4.46 27.97 2.25
CA TYR A 547 -5.18 27.44 3.40
C TYR A 547 -6.46 28.24 3.66
N ASP A 548 -7.43 27.61 4.31
CA ASP A 548 -8.57 28.30 4.90
C ASP A 548 -8.26 28.81 6.33
N GLU A 549 -9.25 29.41 6.99
CA GLU A 549 -9.13 29.91 8.36
C GLU A 549 -8.88 28.80 9.42
N TYR A 550 -9.01 27.53 9.04
CA TYR A 550 -8.72 26.35 9.86
C TYR A 550 -7.39 25.68 9.48
N SER A 551 -6.53 26.38 8.72
CA SER A 551 -5.24 25.87 8.25
C SER A 551 -5.34 24.54 7.48
N ARG A 552 -6.46 24.29 6.78
CA ARG A 552 -6.65 23.16 5.88
C ARG A 552 -6.30 23.55 4.44
N LEU A 553 -5.61 22.68 3.70
CA LEU A 553 -5.12 22.97 2.34
C LEU A 553 -6.29 23.02 1.34
N VAL A 554 -6.55 24.17 0.72
CA VAL A 554 -7.67 24.36 -0.23
C VAL A 554 -7.24 24.46 -1.69
N GLU A 555 -6.00 24.88 -1.97
CA GLU A 555 -5.41 24.92 -3.31
C GLU A 555 -3.91 24.59 -3.23
N GLU A 556 -3.43 23.63 -4.01
CA GLU A 556 -2.01 23.50 -4.37
C GLU A 556 -1.82 23.92 -5.84
N THR A 557 -0.72 24.63 -6.12
CA THR A 557 -0.31 25.08 -7.45
C THR A 557 1.13 24.65 -7.74
N ASP A 558 1.34 24.02 -8.89
CA ASP A 558 2.64 23.46 -9.28
C ASP A 558 3.52 24.44 -10.10
N PRO A 559 4.81 24.12 -10.32
CA PRO A 559 5.71 24.84 -11.24
C PRO A 559 5.27 25.02 -12.71
N LEU A 560 4.17 24.40 -13.15
CA LEU A 560 3.55 24.65 -14.47
C LEU A 560 2.36 25.62 -14.36
N GLY A 561 1.96 26.01 -13.15
CA GLY A 561 0.78 26.82 -12.87
C GLY A 561 -0.53 26.02 -12.81
N ARG A 562 -0.45 24.68 -12.87
CA ARG A 562 -1.60 23.78 -12.73
C ARG A 562 -2.06 23.72 -11.28
N LYS A 563 -3.34 23.38 -11.07
CA LYS A 563 -3.98 23.48 -9.74
C LYS A 563 -4.80 22.27 -9.36
N ILE A 564 -4.61 21.81 -8.12
CA ILE A 564 -5.53 20.89 -7.45
C ILE A 564 -6.25 21.66 -6.34
N ASN A 565 -7.57 21.51 -6.26
CA ASN A 565 -8.44 22.23 -5.32
C ASN A 565 -9.22 21.25 -4.44
N TYR A 566 -9.29 21.52 -3.14
CA TYR A 566 -9.93 20.67 -2.14
C TYR A 566 -11.15 21.37 -1.52
N GLN A 567 -12.16 20.58 -1.18
CA GLN A 567 -13.30 21.00 -0.34
C GLN A 567 -13.46 19.99 0.80
N TYR A 568 -13.94 20.46 1.95
CA TYR A 568 -13.96 19.69 3.19
C TYR A 568 -15.38 19.50 3.77
N HIS A 569 -15.55 18.44 4.56
CA HIS A 569 -16.79 18.15 5.27
C HIS A 569 -16.93 19.05 6.50
N ALA A 570 -17.72 20.11 6.37
CA ALA A 570 -17.93 21.14 7.39
C ALA A 570 -16.59 21.68 7.95
N LEU A 571 -16.32 21.47 9.24
CA LEU A 571 -15.11 21.94 9.94
C LEU A 571 -14.02 20.86 10.09
N THR A 572 -14.19 19.68 9.46
CA THR A 572 -13.27 18.53 9.59
C THR A 572 -12.17 18.50 8.52
N THR A 573 -11.16 17.63 8.62
CA THR A 573 -10.14 17.44 7.56
C THR A 573 -10.58 16.46 6.47
N ARG A 574 -11.76 15.85 6.61
CA ARG A 574 -12.34 14.91 5.64
C ARG A 574 -12.71 15.62 4.34
N VAL A 575 -12.14 15.21 3.21
CA VAL A 575 -12.31 15.86 1.90
C VAL A 575 -13.62 15.42 1.24
N THR A 576 -14.48 16.37 0.85
CA THR A 576 -15.74 16.13 0.12
C THR A 576 -15.62 16.30 -1.40
N GLN A 577 -14.62 17.04 -1.89
CA GLN A 577 -14.32 17.14 -3.32
C GLN A 577 -12.82 17.38 -3.55
N VAL A 578 -12.23 16.70 -4.52
CA VAL A 578 -10.94 17.04 -5.13
C VAL A 578 -11.19 17.40 -6.60
N SER A 579 -10.63 18.52 -7.07
CA SER A 579 -10.76 18.97 -8.46
C SER A 579 -9.36 19.12 -9.06
N TYR A 580 -9.05 18.35 -10.10
CA TYR A 580 -7.72 18.22 -10.69
C TYR A 580 -7.52 19.12 -11.93
N PRO A 581 -6.27 19.34 -12.41
CA PRO A 581 -6.00 20.26 -13.51
C PRO A 581 -6.58 19.82 -14.86
N ASP A 582 -6.74 18.52 -15.08
CA ASP A 582 -7.35 17.96 -16.29
C ASP A 582 -8.88 18.05 -16.33
N GLY A 583 -9.48 18.68 -15.31
CA GLY A 583 -10.93 18.82 -15.15
C GLY A 583 -11.62 17.61 -14.53
N SER A 584 -10.88 16.55 -14.16
CA SER A 584 -11.45 15.44 -13.38
C SER A 584 -11.80 15.88 -11.96
N VAL A 585 -12.90 15.34 -11.41
CA VAL A 585 -13.42 15.70 -10.09
C VAL A 585 -13.83 14.44 -9.33
N TRP A 586 -13.16 14.14 -8.23
CA TRP A 586 -13.58 13.11 -7.26
C TRP A 586 -14.39 13.75 -6.14
N LYS A 587 -15.34 13.02 -5.56
CA LYS A 587 -16.17 13.48 -4.43
C LYS A 587 -16.37 12.41 -3.38
N ALA A 588 -16.62 12.84 -2.14
CA ALA A 588 -17.14 11.99 -1.08
C ALA A 588 -18.25 12.68 -0.29
N ARG A 589 -19.15 11.86 0.29
CA ARG A 589 -20.17 12.28 1.26
C ARG A 589 -19.93 11.55 2.57
N TYR A 590 -20.10 12.25 3.68
CA TYR A 590 -20.05 11.70 5.03
C TYR A 590 -21.40 11.92 5.74
N ASP A 591 -21.64 11.20 6.84
CA ASP A 591 -22.73 11.50 7.77
C ASP A 591 -22.32 12.54 8.82
N ALA A 592 -23.24 12.89 9.72
CA ALA A 592 -22.98 13.86 10.79
C ALA A 592 -21.99 13.37 11.88
N LYS A 593 -21.77 12.06 12.00
CA LYS A 593 -20.72 11.45 12.84
C LYS A 593 -19.36 11.41 12.10
N GLY A 594 -19.35 11.66 10.79
CA GLY A 594 -18.18 11.59 9.92
C GLY A 594 -17.97 10.22 9.26
N ASN A 595 -18.89 9.26 9.36
CA ASN A 595 -18.78 8.01 8.63
C ASN A 595 -18.87 8.28 7.13
N LEU A 596 -18.04 7.61 6.32
CA LEU A 596 -18.15 7.69 4.87
C LEU A 596 -19.49 7.08 4.43
N LEU A 597 -20.20 7.74 3.52
CA LEU A 597 -21.50 7.30 2.98
C LEU A 597 -21.46 7.06 1.48
N ALA A 598 -20.65 7.80 0.73
CA ALA A 598 -20.46 7.59 -0.69
C ALA A 598 -19.14 8.19 -1.17
N GLU A 599 -18.49 7.56 -2.12
CA GLU A 599 -17.46 8.14 -2.98
C GLU A 599 -17.98 8.18 -4.43
N THR A 600 -17.66 9.22 -5.20
CA THR A 600 -18.03 9.35 -6.61
C THR A 600 -16.81 9.73 -7.43
N ASP A 601 -16.52 8.95 -8.48
CA ASP A 601 -15.38 9.17 -9.38
C ASP A 601 -15.66 10.25 -10.43
N ALA A 602 -14.64 10.59 -11.23
CA ALA A 602 -14.74 11.64 -12.23
C ALA A 602 -15.56 11.29 -13.50
N LEU A 603 -16.08 10.07 -13.60
CA LEU A 603 -17.09 9.68 -14.59
C LEU A 603 -18.50 9.60 -13.98
N GLY A 604 -18.65 9.81 -12.66
CA GLY A 604 -19.91 9.74 -11.93
C GLY A 604 -20.25 8.36 -11.38
N HIS A 605 -19.36 7.37 -11.52
CA HIS A 605 -19.53 6.07 -10.89
C HIS A 605 -19.43 6.25 -9.36
N THR A 606 -20.30 5.59 -8.60
CA THR A 606 -20.45 5.84 -7.15
C THR A 606 -20.31 4.56 -6.33
N THR A 607 -19.64 4.66 -5.19
CA THR A 607 -19.39 3.59 -4.21
C THR A 607 -20.08 3.95 -2.86
N GLU A 608 -21.14 3.25 -2.40
CA GLU A 608 -21.99 3.73 -1.26
C GLU A 608 -21.86 2.95 0.08
N TYR A 609 -21.29 3.57 1.10
CA TYR A 609 -20.89 2.98 2.37
C TYR A 609 -22.07 2.96 3.38
N LEU A 610 -22.52 1.76 3.77
CA LEU A 610 -23.48 1.56 4.88
C LEU A 610 -22.73 1.01 6.10
N ASN A 611 -22.85 1.75 7.20
CA ASN A 611 -22.09 1.53 8.43
C ASN A 611 -23.02 1.18 9.58
N SER A 612 -22.56 0.31 10.48
CA SER A 612 -23.20 0.06 11.77
C SER A 612 -23.17 1.33 12.64
N ASP A 613 -23.93 1.36 13.74
CA ASP A 613 -23.90 2.49 14.67
C ASP A 613 -22.50 2.84 15.19
N ASP A 614 -21.64 1.83 15.33
CA ASP A 614 -20.23 1.91 15.68
C ASP A 614 -19.33 2.50 14.57
N GLY A 615 -19.87 2.89 13.41
CA GLY A 615 -19.14 3.52 12.31
C GLY A 615 -18.33 2.55 11.43
N LEU A 616 -18.36 1.25 11.73
CA LEU A 616 -17.73 0.23 10.90
C LEU A 616 -18.63 -0.11 9.69
N PRO A 617 -18.12 -0.10 8.44
CA PRO A 617 -18.89 -0.52 7.27
C PRO A 617 -19.13 -2.02 7.30
N HIS A 618 -20.39 -2.43 7.37
CA HIS A 618 -20.77 -3.81 7.04
C HIS A 618 -20.90 -3.99 5.51
N THR A 619 -20.90 -2.88 4.75
CA THR A 619 -21.47 -2.76 3.40
C THR A 619 -21.02 -1.45 2.68
N ILE A 620 -20.73 -1.43 1.36
CA ILE A 620 -20.08 -0.37 0.51
C ILE A 620 -20.38 -0.46 -1.06
N ILE A 621 -21.45 0.12 -1.63
CA ILE A 621 -22.09 -0.26 -2.93
C ILE A 621 -21.27 0.11 -4.16
N ASP A 622 -20.53 -0.84 -4.78
CA ASP A 622 -19.81 -0.55 -6.02
C ASP A 622 -20.76 -0.11 -7.16
N ALA A 623 -20.20 0.62 -8.12
CA ALA A 623 -20.94 1.34 -9.17
C ALA A 623 -21.72 0.46 -10.17
N THR A 624 -21.69 -0.86 -10.03
CA THR A 624 -22.60 -1.78 -10.73
C THR A 624 -23.69 -2.36 -9.82
N HIS A 625 -23.92 -1.71 -8.66
CA HIS A 625 -24.87 -2.04 -7.60
C HIS A 625 -24.60 -3.41 -6.95
N LYS A 626 -23.41 -3.54 -6.34
CA LYS A 626 -22.81 -4.84 -6.02
C LYS A 626 -22.42 -5.10 -4.53
N SER A 627 -22.96 -6.21 -3.98
CA SER A 627 -22.76 -6.89 -2.67
C SER A 627 -21.42 -7.61 -2.38
N LYS A 628 -20.52 -7.03 -1.57
CA LYS A 628 -19.81 -7.83 -0.56
C LYS A 628 -20.52 -7.67 0.79
N TYR A 629 -19.95 -8.20 1.88
CA TYR A 629 -20.40 -8.01 3.26
C TYR A 629 -19.24 -8.24 4.25
N LEU A 630 -19.31 -7.59 5.42
CA LEU A 630 -18.33 -7.72 6.49
C LEU A 630 -19.00 -7.89 7.87
N TRP A 631 -18.42 -8.75 8.68
CA TRP A 631 -18.79 -8.96 10.08
C TRP A 631 -17.57 -8.68 10.96
N TRP A 632 -17.79 -7.87 11.99
CA TRP A 632 -16.76 -7.33 12.86
C TRP A 632 -16.97 -7.82 14.30
N ASN A 633 -15.88 -8.13 14.99
CA ASN A 633 -15.91 -8.29 16.44
C ASN A 633 -15.94 -6.91 17.15
N ALA A 634 -16.17 -6.92 18.46
CA ALA A 634 -16.21 -5.71 19.30
C ALA A 634 -14.87 -4.92 19.36
N LEU A 635 -13.81 -5.44 18.74
CA LEU A 635 -12.47 -4.84 18.67
C LEU A 635 -12.14 -4.28 17.27
N ALA A 636 -13.16 -4.09 16.42
CA ALA A 636 -13.03 -3.63 15.04
C ALA A 636 -12.14 -4.55 14.15
N GLN A 637 -12.14 -5.85 14.42
CA GLN A 637 -11.47 -6.86 13.59
C GLN A 637 -12.50 -7.67 12.81
N VAL A 638 -12.21 -8.00 11.56
CA VAL A 638 -13.15 -8.70 10.67
C VAL A 638 -13.09 -10.20 10.93
N GLU A 639 -14.17 -10.79 11.45
CA GLU A 639 -14.29 -12.24 11.66
C GLU A 639 -14.72 -12.98 10.41
N ARG A 640 -15.47 -12.30 9.53
CA ARG A 640 -15.92 -12.84 8.25
C ARG A 640 -15.94 -11.75 7.19
N PHE A 641 -15.42 -12.11 6.02
CA PHE A 641 -15.65 -11.41 4.77
C PHE A 641 -16.54 -12.30 3.87
N GLN A 642 -17.46 -11.72 3.11
CA GLN A 642 -18.20 -12.43 2.05
C GLN A 642 -18.24 -11.60 0.78
N ASP A 643 -17.92 -12.21 -0.36
CA ASP A 643 -18.20 -11.68 -1.69
C ASP A 643 -19.60 -12.10 -2.21
N CYS A 644 -20.08 -11.55 -3.32
CA CYS A 644 -21.46 -11.88 -3.73
C CYS A 644 -21.68 -13.25 -4.32
N SER A 645 -20.66 -13.93 -4.85
CA SER A 645 -20.88 -15.31 -5.30
C SER A 645 -21.09 -16.24 -4.09
N GLY A 646 -21.26 -15.65 -2.91
CA GLY A 646 -21.50 -16.24 -1.61
C GLY A 646 -20.20 -16.55 -0.88
N LYS A 647 -19.05 -16.36 -1.54
CA LYS A 647 -17.78 -16.96 -1.15
C LYS A 647 -17.28 -16.21 0.08
N SER A 648 -17.17 -16.96 1.16
CA SER A 648 -16.91 -16.43 2.49
C SER A 648 -15.51 -16.82 2.92
N THR A 649 -14.74 -15.84 3.40
CA THR A 649 -13.47 -16.05 4.09
C THR A 649 -13.69 -15.74 5.55
N TYR A 650 -13.31 -16.67 6.42
CA TYR A 650 -13.40 -16.53 7.87
C TYR A 650 -12.01 -16.30 8.46
N TYR A 651 -11.95 -15.48 9.51
CA TYR A 651 -10.73 -15.06 10.18
C TYR A 651 -10.88 -15.35 11.66
N ARG A 652 -9.86 -15.94 12.29
CA ARG A 652 -9.86 -16.27 13.71
C ARG A 652 -8.69 -15.62 14.42
N TYR A 653 -9.01 -14.91 15.50
CA TYR A 653 -8.04 -14.25 16.36
C TYR A 653 -7.74 -15.10 17.60
N ASP A 654 -6.59 -14.87 18.25
CA ASP A 654 -6.22 -15.48 19.53
C ASP A 654 -6.61 -14.58 20.73
N GLU A 655 -6.38 -15.06 21.96
CA GLU A 655 -6.60 -14.27 23.17
C GLU A 655 -5.72 -13.01 23.27
N ARG A 656 -4.76 -12.84 22.34
CA ARG A 656 -3.85 -11.68 22.22
C ARG A 656 -4.28 -10.70 21.14
N GLN A 657 -5.39 -10.99 20.44
CA GLN A 657 -5.99 -10.28 19.31
C GLN A 657 -5.20 -10.34 18.00
N HIS A 658 -4.28 -11.30 17.83
CA HIS A 658 -3.59 -11.54 16.57
C HIS A 658 -4.35 -12.54 15.69
N LEU A 659 -4.27 -12.37 14.36
CA LEU A 659 -4.86 -13.30 13.42
C LEU A 659 -4.08 -14.63 13.38
N VAL A 660 -4.72 -15.74 13.76
CA VAL A 660 -4.11 -17.07 13.91
C VAL A 660 -4.76 -18.17 13.05
N ALA A 661 -5.85 -17.88 12.33
CA ALA A 661 -6.28 -18.70 11.20
C ALA A 661 -7.04 -17.89 10.15
N VAL A 662 -6.95 -18.37 8.90
CA VAL A 662 -7.82 -17.97 7.78
C VAL A 662 -8.43 -19.24 7.20
N THR A 663 -9.76 -19.27 7.06
CA THR A 663 -10.48 -20.36 6.38
C THR A 663 -11.15 -19.78 5.14
N ASP A 664 -10.81 -20.31 3.96
CA ASP A 664 -11.33 -19.82 2.68
C ASP A 664 -12.70 -20.40 2.30
N ALA A 665 -13.21 -20.02 1.13
CA ALA A 665 -14.53 -20.44 0.66
C ALA A 665 -14.61 -21.91 0.20
N LEU A 666 -13.48 -22.61 0.05
CA LEU A 666 -13.43 -24.07 -0.08
C LEU A 666 -13.27 -24.77 1.28
N ASN A 667 -13.31 -24.02 2.39
CA ASN A 667 -13.04 -24.45 3.76
C ASN A 667 -11.57 -24.90 3.98
N GLN A 668 -10.66 -24.50 3.09
CA GLN A 668 -9.23 -24.75 3.27
C GLN A 668 -8.70 -23.75 4.29
N THR A 669 -8.00 -24.23 5.32
CA THR A 669 -7.59 -23.43 6.48
C THR A 669 -6.07 -23.37 6.58
N THR A 670 -5.53 -22.16 6.64
CA THR A 670 -4.13 -21.88 7.01
C THR A 670 -4.10 -21.41 8.46
N THR A 671 -3.25 -21.99 9.31
CA THR A 671 -3.03 -21.56 10.69
C THR A 671 -1.69 -20.87 10.87
N LEU A 672 -1.62 -19.95 11.84
CA LEU A 672 -0.43 -19.13 12.11
C LEU A 672 -0.09 -19.22 13.60
N GLU A 673 1.09 -19.73 13.94
CA GLU A 673 1.66 -19.60 15.29
C GLU A 673 2.42 -18.27 15.38
N ARG A 674 2.30 -17.56 16.51
CA ARG A 674 2.89 -16.22 16.70
C ARG A 674 3.58 -16.05 18.04
N LYS A 675 4.60 -15.19 18.06
CA LYS A 675 5.15 -14.59 19.27
C LYS A 675 4.12 -13.70 20.00
N PRO A 676 4.35 -13.34 21.28
CA PRO A 676 3.56 -12.34 22.00
C PRO A 676 3.43 -10.97 21.30
N ASP A 677 4.46 -10.42 20.64
CA ASP A 677 4.35 -9.19 19.82
C ASP A 677 3.81 -9.43 18.38
N GLY A 678 3.38 -10.66 18.08
CA GLY A 678 2.65 -11.00 16.86
C GLY A 678 3.50 -11.48 15.67
N GLU A 679 4.82 -11.56 15.76
CA GLU A 679 5.65 -12.12 14.68
C GLU A 679 5.32 -13.60 14.42
N VAL A 680 5.24 -14.02 13.16
CA VAL A 680 4.75 -15.36 12.75
C VAL A 680 5.86 -16.40 12.86
N LEU A 681 5.79 -17.29 13.86
CA LEU A 681 6.77 -18.37 14.07
C LEU A 681 6.56 -19.53 13.09
N HIS A 682 5.30 -19.93 12.89
CA HIS A 682 4.92 -21.05 12.04
C HIS A 682 3.69 -20.72 11.18
N ILE A 683 3.63 -21.31 9.99
CA ILE A 683 2.47 -21.29 9.10
C ILE A 683 2.17 -22.74 8.73
N ASP A 684 1.02 -23.27 9.13
CA ASP A 684 0.55 -24.58 8.66
C ASP A 684 -0.40 -24.39 7.48
N HIS A 685 -0.11 -25.08 6.38
CA HIS A 685 -0.88 -25.01 5.14
C HIS A 685 -1.93 -26.12 5.07
N PRO A 686 -3.06 -25.90 4.38
CA PRO A 686 -4.14 -26.89 4.25
C PRO A 686 -3.80 -28.15 3.44
N ASP A 687 -2.61 -28.25 2.85
CA ASP A 687 -2.08 -29.51 2.27
C ASP A 687 -1.22 -30.33 3.26
N GLY A 688 -1.01 -29.84 4.48
CA GLY A 688 -0.20 -30.46 5.51
C GLY A 688 1.30 -30.13 5.45
N THR A 689 1.72 -29.24 4.54
CA THR A 689 3.06 -28.62 4.60
C THR A 689 3.07 -27.45 5.60
N SER A 690 4.25 -27.01 6.04
CA SER A 690 4.36 -25.85 6.92
C SER A 690 5.69 -25.11 6.78
N GLU A 691 5.70 -23.81 7.07
CA GLU A 691 6.87 -22.92 6.96
C GLU A 691 7.22 -22.31 8.32
N SER A 692 8.50 -22.12 8.63
CA SER A 692 8.93 -21.55 9.92
C SER A 692 9.91 -20.38 9.78
N PHE A 693 9.80 -19.42 10.68
CA PHE A 693 10.59 -18.18 10.66
C PHE A 693 11.27 -17.91 12.00
N ALA A 694 12.46 -17.32 11.95
CA ALA A 694 13.12 -16.78 13.14
C ALA A 694 13.42 -15.29 12.94
N TYR A 695 13.36 -14.54 14.04
CA TYR A 695 13.44 -13.08 14.05
C TYR A 695 14.55 -12.59 14.99
N ASN A 696 15.11 -11.42 14.69
CA ASN A 696 15.91 -10.68 15.66
C ASN A 696 15.01 -9.90 16.64
N ALA A 697 15.62 -9.31 17.67
CA ALA A 697 14.91 -8.52 18.69
C ALA A 697 14.28 -7.20 18.17
N LEU A 698 14.50 -6.83 16.90
CA LEU A 698 13.75 -5.76 16.22
C LEU A 698 12.49 -6.26 15.50
N GLY A 699 12.20 -7.56 15.49
CA GLY A 699 11.10 -8.16 14.73
C GLY A 699 11.41 -8.38 13.25
N GLN A 700 12.69 -8.35 12.86
CA GLN A 700 13.11 -8.54 11.46
C GLN A 700 13.52 -10.00 11.23
N VAL A 701 13.09 -10.59 10.10
CA VAL A 701 13.40 -11.97 9.75
C VAL A 701 14.92 -12.20 9.62
N LEU A 702 15.40 -13.25 10.28
CA LEU A 702 16.76 -13.81 10.23
C LEU A 702 16.81 -15.15 9.50
N THR A 703 15.78 -15.99 9.62
CA THR A 703 15.72 -17.26 8.87
C THR A 703 14.31 -17.57 8.41
N HIS A 704 14.22 -18.28 7.29
CA HIS A 704 13.00 -18.95 6.80
C HIS A 704 13.38 -20.37 6.45
N THR A 705 12.56 -21.33 6.86
CA THR A 705 12.68 -22.74 6.50
C THR A 705 11.39 -23.18 5.83
N ASP A 706 11.49 -23.67 4.60
CA ASP A 706 10.36 -24.19 3.83
C ASP A 706 9.85 -25.55 4.36
N GLY A 707 8.73 -26.04 3.81
CA GLY A 707 8.15 -27.34 4.19
C GLY A 707 9.01 -28.57 3.86
N LYS A 708 10.12 -28.39 3.12
CA LYS A 708 11.11 -29.42 2.79
C LYS A 708 12.34 -29.35 3.72
N GLY A 709 12.37 -28.40 4.67
CA GLY A 709 13.44 -28.22 5.64
C GLY A 709 14.62 -27.36 5.14
N GLN A 710 14.47 -26.64 4.02
CA GLN A 710 15.54 -25.82 3.44
C GLN A 710 15.59 -24.43 4.09
N THR A 711 16.61 -24.18 4.93
CA THR A 711 16.72 -22.88 5.63
C THR A 711 17.54 -21.83 4.87
N THR A 712 16.88 -20.79 4.35
CA THR A 712 17.55 -19.53 3.95
C THR A 712 17.82 -18.65 5.18
N ARG A 713 18.96 -17.97 5.21
CA ARG A 713 19.44 -17.17 6.35
C ARG A 713 19.82 -15.74 5.92
N LEU A 714 19.43 -14.76 6.71
CA LEU A 714 19.82 -13.35 6.59
C LEU A 714 20.66 -12.94 7.80
N LEU A 715 21.86 -12.43 7.53
CA LEU A 715 22.67 -11.69 8.49
C LEU A 715 22.39 -10.19 8.33
N ARG A 716 22.37 -9.47 9.44
CA ARG A 716 22.06 -8.04 9.49
C ARG A 716 23.12 -7.26 10.27
N THR A 717 23.26 -5.96 10.00
CA THR A 717 24.06 -5.04 10.81
C THR A 717 23.33 -4.67 12.10
N ALA A 718 23.98 -3.94 13.00
CA ALA A 718 23.36 -3.37 14.19
C ALA A 718 22.18 -2.42 13.87
N ARG A 719 22.11 -1.87 12.65
CA ARG A 719 20.97 -1.07 12.15
C ARG A 719 19.82 -1.93 11.62
N GLY A 720 19.99 -3.24 11.51
CA GLY A 720 19.03 -4.16 10.87
C GLY A 720 19.13 -4.24 9.34
N LEU A 721 20.06 -3.51 8.72
CA LEU A 721 20.34 -3.59 7.28
C LEU A 721 20.85 -4.99 6.92
N PRO A 722 20.46 -5.60 5.77
CA PRO A 722 21.06 -6.85 5.31
C PRO A 722 22.57 -6.70 5.15
N SER A 723 23.37 -7.60 5.73
CA SER A 723 24.83 -7.63 5.52
C SER A 723 25.27 -8.84 4.70
N SER A 724 24.54 -9.95 4.80
CA SER A 724 24.69 -11.11 3.91
C SER A 724 23.42 -11.94 3.86
N ARG A 725 23.11 -12.51 2.69
CA ARG A 725 22.19 -13.65 2.58
C ARG A 725 23.00 -14.91 2.39
N GLN A 726 22.61 -15.99 3.08
CA GLN A 726 23.03 -17.36 2.81
C GLN A 726 21.82 -18.19 2.36
N ASP A 727 21.92 -18.89 1.23
CA ASP A 727 20.90 -19.85 0.79
C ASP A 727 21.00 -21.19 1.54
N ALA A 728 20.07 -22.12 1.29
CA ALA A 728 20.06 -23.42 1.96
C ALA A 728 21.11 -24.42 1.41
N LYS A 729 21.75 -24.13 0.26
CA LYS A 729 22.97 -24.81 -0.24
C LYS A 729 24.25 -24.26 0.42
N GLY A 730 24.14 -23.13 1.13
CA GLY A 730 25.23 -22.47 1.84
C GLY A 730 25.95 -21.38 1.03
N GLN A 731 25.52 -21.08 -0.20
CA GLN A 731 26.05 -20.03 -1.05
C GLN A 731 25.70 -18.64 -0.47
N ARG A 732 26.53 -17.60 -0.71
CA ARG A 732 26.41 -16.31 -0.01
C ARG A 732 26.50 -15.08 -0.92
N ILE A 733 25.53 -14.17 -0.79
CA ILE A 733 25.61 -12.77 -1.24
C ILE A 733 26.04 -11.91 -0.05
N ARG A 734 26.86 -10.89 -0.28
CA ARG A 734 27.24 -9.87 0.73
C ARG A 734 26.87 -8.46 0.25
N TYR A 735 26.45 -7.64 1.21
CA TYR A 735 26.04 -6.26 1.03
C TYR A 735 27.05 -5.36 1.74
N GLU A 736 27.63 -4.40 1.03
CA GLU A 736 28.67 -3.51 1.55
C GLU A 736 28.19 -2.05 1.44
N TYR A 737 28.32 -1.29 2.53
CA TYR A 737 27.80 0.07 2.67
C TYR A 737 28.94 1.03 3.02
N ASP A 738 28.82 2.30 2.64
CA ASP A 738 29.63 3.36 3.24
C ASP A 738 29.07 3.82 4.60
N LYS A 739 29.79 4.75 5.25
CA LYS A 739 29.41 5.29 6.56
C LYS A 739 28.17 6.18 6.53
N ALA A 740 27.75 6.66 5.36
CA ALA A 740 26.48 7.35 5.14
C ALA A 740 25.35 6.35 4.79
N ILE A 741 25.58 5.05 5.00
CA ILE A 741 24.59 3.97 4.90
C ILE A 741 24.15 3.70 3.44
N ARG A 742 24.95 4.13 2.47
CA ARG A 742 24.69 3.95 1.03
C ARG A 742 25.32 2.65 0.54
N LEU A 743 24.58 1.86 -0.23
CA LEU A 743 25.03 0.54 -0.73
C LEU A 743 26.13 0.74 -1.79
N THR A 744 27.40 0.54 -1.42
CA THR A 744 28.54 0.75 -2.32
C THR A 744 28.90 -0.50 -3.12
N ALA A 745 28.60 -1.70 -2.62
CA ALA A 745 28.76 -2.92 -3.39
C ALA A 745 27.79 -4.06 -3.05
N LEU A 746 27.53 -4.89 -4.06
CA LEU A 746 26.96 -6.24 -3.92
C LEU A 746 28.03 -7.24 -4.36
N VAL A 747 28.43 -8.14 -3.47
CA VAL A 747 29.36 -9.22 -3.79
C VAL A 747 28.60 -10.53 -3.88
N ASN A 748 28.68 -11.19 -5.02
CA ASN A 748 27.95 -12.43 -5.28
C ASN A 748 28.67 -13.68 -4.76
N GLU A 749 28.05 -14.83 -4.99
CA GLU A 749 28.46 -16.15 -4.52
C GLU A 749 29.81 -16.61 -5.10
N ASN A 750 30.20 -16.10 -6.28
CA ASN A 750 31.53 -16.31 -6.88
C ASN A 750 32.58 -15.31 -6.34
N ASN A 751 32.22 -14.41 -5.42
CA ASN A 751 32.96 -13.20 -5.03
C ASN A 751 33.19 -12.18 -6.16
N ALA A 752 32.35 -12.19 -7.20
CA ALA A 752 32.32 -11.12 -8.20
C ALA A 752 31.52 -9.92 -7.67
N THR A 753 32.02 -8.71 -7.90
CA THR A 753 31.51 -7.48 -7.28
C THR A 753 30.77 -6.59 -8.29
N TYR A 754 29.57 -6.17 -7.92
CA TYR A 754 28.83 -5.05 -8.49
C TYR A 754 29.11 -3.81 -7.64
N GLN A 755 29.41 -2.65 -8.24
CA GLN A 755 29.83 -1.44 -7.51
C GLN A 755 28.92 -0.25 -7.85
N PHE A 756 28.73 0.63 -6.86
CA PHE A 756 27.94 1.86 -6.95
C PHE A 756 28.74 3.04 -6.40
N ALA A 757 28.62 4.22 -7.03
CA ALA A 757 29.13 5.48 -6.51
C ALA A 757 28.06 6.57 -6.56
N TYR A 758 28.11 7.47 -5.58
CA TYR A 758 27.09 8.49 -5.32
C TYR A 758 27.70 9.89 -5.31
N ASP A 759 26.90 10.90 -5.66
CA ASP A 759 27.29 12.30 -5.48
C ASP A 759 27.11 12.78 -4.03
N ALA A 760 27.24 14.10 -3.83
CA ALA A 760 27.05 14.74 -2.54
C ALA A 760 25.57 14.87 -2.13
N SER A 761 24.60 14.61 -3.02
CA SER A 761 23.15 14.64 -2.77
C SER A 761 22.56 13.22 -2.70
N ASP A 762 23.42 12.22 -2.48
CA ASP A 762 23.10 10.79 -2.37
C ASP A 762 22.41 10.17 -3.61
N ARG A 763 22.58 10.80 -4.79
CA ARG A 763 22.14 10.26 -6.08
C ARG A 763 23.22 9.34 -6.66
N LEU A 764 22.81 8.23 -7.27
CA LEU A 764 23.71 7.31 -7.95
C LEU A 764 24.33 7.97 -9.19
N ILE A 765 25.65 8.13 -9.24
CA ILE A 765 26.38 8.72 -10.37
C ILE A 765 27.24 7.72 -11.16
N GLU A 766 27.61 6.58 -10.58
CA GLU A 766 28.24 5.48 -11.32
C GLU A 766 27.69 4.12 -10.87
N GLU A 767 27.27 3.31 -11.85
CA GLU A 767 27.02 1.86 -11.71
C GLU A 767 28.16 1.15 -12.44
N LYS A 768 28.78 0.15 -11.82
CA LYS A 768 29.75 -0.72 -12.49
C LYS A 768 29.43 -2.17 -12.23
N ARG A 769 29.13 -2.89 -13.31
CA ARG A 769 28.70 -4.29 -13.30
C ARG A 769 29.88 -5.26 -13.14
N ILE A 770 29.56 -6.51 -12.82
CA ILE A 770 30.50 -7.65 -12.73
C ILE A 770 31.33 -7.81 -14.01
N ASP A 771 30.73 -7.56 -15.19
CA ASP A 771 31.38 -7.59 -16.49
C ASP A 771 32.10 -6.28 -16.88
N ASN A 772 32.35 -5.42 -15.88
CA ASN A 772 32.91 -4.08 -15.98
C ASN A 772 32.12 -3.05 -16.80
N LEU A 773 30.99 -3.40 -17.44
CA LEU A 773 30.11 -2.41 -18.08
C LEU A 773 29.75 -1.32 -17.06
N THR A 774 30.19 -0.10 -17.35
CA THR A 774 30.02 1.07 -16.47
C THR A 774 28.94 1.98 -17.05
N ARG A 775 28.02 2.43 -16.19
CA ARG A 775 27.07 3.50 -16.49
C ARG A 775 27.35 4.69 -15.61
N ARG A 776 27.24 5.90 -16.17
CA ARG A 776 27.34 7.16 -15.43
C ARG A 776 26.08 7.97 -15.62
N PHE A 777 25.64 8.62 -14.53
CA PHE A 777 24.38 9.36 -14.48
C PHE A 777 24.68 10.83 -14.17
N SER A 778 24.12 11.74 -14.97
CA SER A 778 24.21 13.19 -14.74
C SER A 778 22.82 13.75 -14.43
N TYR A 779 22.75 14.65 -13.46
CA TYR A 779 21.52 15.27 -12.99
C TYR A 779 21.55 16.78 -13.19
N ASN A 780 20.39 17.42 -13.33
CA ASN A 780 20.26 18.86 -13.14
C ASN A 780 20.14 19.21 -11.64
N ILE A 781 20.20 20.50 -11.31
CA ILE A 781 20.11 20.99 -9.93
C ILE A 781 18.77 20.64 -9.23
N GLY A 782 17.70 20.41 -9.99
CA GLY A 782 16.42 19.87 -9.47
C GLY A 782 16.46 18.36 -9.17
N GLY A 783 17.60 17.69 -9.36
CA GLY A 783 17.77 16.26 -9.12
C GLY A 783 17.23 15.34 -10.22
N HIS A 784 16.83 15.88 -11.38
CA HIS A 784 16.33 15.06 -12.49
C HIS A 784 17.44 14.60 -13.43
N LEU A 785 17.41 13.32 -13.83
CA LEU A 785 18.40 12.70 -14.72
C LEU A 785 18.38 13.34 -16.13
N THR A 786 19.48 13.96 -16.54
CA THR A 786 19.65 14.65 -17.84
C THR A 786 20.51 13.87 -18.84
N ARG A 787 21.41 13.00 -18.38
CA ARG A 787 22.27 12.19 -19.26
C ARG A 787 22.69 10.87 -18.62
N VAL A 788 22.77 9.82 -19.44
CA VAL A 788 23.41 8.54 -19.11
C VAL A 788 24.53 8.28 -20.13
N ASP A 789 25.74 8.01 -19.65
CA ASP A 789 26.87 7.53 -20.45
C ASP A 789 27.11 6.04 -20.16
N GLU A 790 27.19 5.21 -21.20
CA GLU A 790 27.49 3.78 -21.09
C GLU A 790 28.86 3.45 -21.70
N ILE A 791 29.78 2.92 -20.88
CA ILE A 791 31.15 2.56 -21.25
C ILE A 791 31.25 1.04 -21.29
N GLY A 792 31.31 0.47 -22.50
CA GLY A 792 31.50 -0.96 -22.72
C GLY A 792 32.94 -1.42 -22.49
N TYR A 793 33.12 -2.71 -22.23
CA TYR A 793 34.43 -3.35 -22.05
C TYR A 793 34.51 -4.63 -22.90
N GLY A 794 35.30 -4.59 -23.98
CA GLY A 794 35.50 -5.73 -24.89
C GLY A 794 36.71 -6.60 -24.52
N ASP A 795 36.68 -7.88 -24.93
CA ASP A 795 37.76 -8.87 -24.69
C ASP A 795 39.15 -8.41 -25.19
N LYS A 796 39.21 -7.47 -26.14
CA LYS A 796 40.44 -6.89 -26.69
C LYS A 796 40.89 -5.60 -25.98
N ALA A 797 40.39 -5.34 -24.77
CA ALA A 797 40.54 -4.10 -24.02
C ALA A 797 39.93 -2.84 -24.69
N GLU A 798 39.05 -3.04 -25.67
CA GLU A 798 38.24 -1.99 -26.29
C GLU A 798 37.30 -1.35 -25.25
N ARG A 799 37.19 -0.01 -25.28
CA ARG A 799 36.30 0.77 -24.38
C ARG A 799 35.38 1.73 -25.17
N PRO A 800 34.45 1.20 -25.99
CA PRO A 800 33.51 2.04 -26.71
C PRO A 800 32.54 2.73 -25.74
N GLN A 801 32.10 3.92 -26.10
CA GLN A 801 31.20 4.75 -25.30
C GLN A 801 30.00 5.16 -26.14
N ARG A 802 28.81 5.21 -25.53
CA ARG A 802 27.60 5.80 -26.10
C ARG A 802 26.86 6.56 -25.00
N HIS A 803 25.95 7.44 -25.38
CA HIS A 803 25.21 8.26 -24.43
C HIS A 803 23.72 8.34 -24.78
N THR A 804 22.90 8.67 -23.79
CA THR A 804 21.50 9.04 -23.96
C THR A 804 21.22 10.29 -23.15
N GLU A 805 20.63 11.31 -23.77
CA GLU A 805 20.31 12.59 -23.16
C GLU A 805 18.79 12.77 -23.01
N PHE A 806 18.40 13.52 -21.98
CA PHE A 806 17.01 13.67 -21.53
C PHE A 806 16.68 15.15 -21.31
N GLU A 807 15.92 15.74 -22.23
CA GLU A 807 15.31 17.07 -22.06
C GLU A 807 14.08 16.93 -21.16
N ARG A 808 13.85 17.90 -20.26
CA ARG A 808 12.76 17.84 -19.27
C ARG A 808 12.06 19.17 -19.09
N ASP A 809 10.79 19.11 -18.72
CA ASP A 809 9.98 20.28 -18.37
C ASP A 809 10.24 20.71 -16.91
N PRO A 810 9.61 21.81 -16.44
CA PRO A 810 9.74 22.26 -15.06
C PRO A 810 9.51 21.17 -14.00
N MET A 811 8.47 20.36 -14.15
CA MET A 811 8.14 19.25 -13.23
C MET A 811 9.03 18.01 -13.41
N GLY A 812 10.07 18.09 -14.24
CA GLY A 812 10.98 16.98 -14.51
C GLY A 812 10.40 15.91 -15.44
N ARG A 813 9.23 16.14 -16.05
CA ARG A 813 8.64 15.23 -17.05
C ARG A 813 9.53 15.19 -18.28
N LEU A 814 9.66 14.02 -18.89
CA LEU A 814 10.58 13.79 -20.01
C LEU A 814 10.01 14.44 -21.28
N LEU A 815 10.59 15.54 -21.75
CA LEU A 815 10.16 16.19 -23.00
C LEU A 815 10.79 15.52 -24.23
N ALA A 816 12.08 15.17 -24.15
CA ALA A 816 12.73 14.44 -25.22
C ALA A 816 13.82 13.50 -24.72
N LYS A 817 14.01 12.38 -25.42
CA LYS A 817 15.11 11.43 -25.23
C LYS A 817 15.92 11.36 -26.54
N LEU A 818 17.23 11.49 -26.44
CA LEU A 818 18.14 11.53 -27.60
C LEU A 818 19.23 10.48 -27.45
N ASN A 819 19.54 9.75 -28.51
CA ASN A 819 20.67 8.83 -28.59
C ASN A 819 21.20 8.73 -30.04
N ASP A 820 22.22 7.89 -30.27
CA ASP A 820 22.85 7.72 -31.58
C ASP A 820 21.86 7.28 -32.69
N ASP A 821 20.72 6.67 -32.35
CA ASP A 821 19.76 6.11 -33.32
C ASP A 821 18.51 7.00 -33.54
N ALA A 822 18.03 7.73 -32.54
CA ALA A 822 16.88 8.63 -32.69
C ALA A 822 16.79 9.75 -31.64
N ARG A 823 16.04 10.80 -31.98
CA ARG A 823 15.32 11.64 -31.02
C ARG A 823 13.90 11.10 -30.84
N GLN A 824 13.40 11.12 -29.62
CA GLN A 824 12.02 10.79 -29.24
C GLN A 824 11.44 11.98 -28.49
N ASP A 825 10.41 12.64 -29.03
CA ASP A 825 9.73 13.80 -28.43
C ASP A 825 8.38 13.37 -27.82
N TYR A 826 8.16 13.73 -26.57
CA TYR A 826 7.03 13.31 -25.74
C TYR A 826 6.09 14.49 -25.47
N ALA A 827 4.78 14.23 -25.42
CA ALA A 827 3.78 15.23 -25.05
C ALA A 827 2.83 14.67 -23.98
N TYR A 828 2.34 15.53 -23.09
CA TYR A 828 1.49 15.17 -21.95
C TYR A 828 0.25 16.07 -21.87
N ASP A 829 -0.77 15.63 -21.13
CA ASP A 829 -1.87 16.48 -20.69
C ASP A 829 -1.60 17.11 -19.30
N ASP A 830 -2.58 17.89 -18.83
CA ASP A 830 -2.55 18.53 -17.51
C ASP A 830 -2.73 17.54 -16.34
N GLY A 831 -3.04 16.27 -16.63
CA GLY A 831 -3.11 15.17 -15.66
C GLY A 831 -1.85 14.28 -15.64
N ASP A 832 -0.75 14.72 -16.24
CA ASP A 832 0.53 14.01 -16.37
C ASP A 832 0.48 12.70 -17.19
N ARG A 833 -0.58 12.51 -17.99
CA ARG A 833 -0.74 11.35 -18.87
C ARG A 833 -0.07 11.61 -20.22
N LEU A 834 0.62 10.59 -20.74
CA LEU A 834 1.40 10.68 -21.99
C LEU A 834 0.48 10.69 -23.22
N LEU A 835 0.33 11.83 -23.89
CA LEU A 835 -0.50 11.97 -25.09
C LEU A 835 0.17 11.48 -26.37
N SER A 836 1.49 11.61 -26.53
CA SER A 836 2.18 11.09 -27.72
C SER A 836 3.68 10.86 -27.52
N ILE A 837 4.26 9.99 -28.36
CA ILE A 837 5.71 9.92 -28.61
C ILE A 837 5.95 10.04 -30.12
N ASN A 838 6.85 10.93 -30.54
CA ASN A 838 7.23 11.17 -31.93
C ASN A 838 8.69 10.79 -32.09
N ARG A 839 9.04 9.80 -32.93
CA ARG A 839 10.43 9.36 -33.11
C ARG A 839 11.00 9.82 -34.44
N LEU A 840 12.10 10.56 -34.39
CA LEU A 840 12.87 11.02 -35.54
C LEU A 840 14.23 10.29 -35.58
N PRO A 841 14.41 9.27 -36.44
CA PRO A 841 15.65 8.48 -36.48
C PRO A 841 16.80 9.22 -37.18
N THR A 842 18.01 9.06 -36.64
CA THR A 842 19.26 9.60 -37.18
C THR A 842 19.70 8.86 -38.44
N THR A 843 20.76 9.32 -39.09
CA THR A 843 21.44 8.59 -40.18
C THR A 843 22.07 7.26 -39.71
N THR A 844 22.26 7.04 -38.40
CA THR A 844 22.69 5.74 -37.86
C THR A 844 21.48 4.84 -37.62
N GLY A 845 20.44 5.31 -36.93
CA GLY A 845 19.21 4.54 -36.73
C GLY A 845 18.57 4.09 -38.04
N LYS A 846 18.51 4.97 -39.05
CA LYS A 846 18.02 4.63 -40.41
C LYS A 846 18.82 3.49 -41.07
N ARG A 847 20.12 3.34 -40.77
CA ARG A 847 20.95 2.20 -41.26
C ARG A 847 20.71 0.91 -40.48
N LEU A 848 20.26 1.00 -39.23
CA LEU A 848 19.85 -0.15 -38.40
C LEU A 848 18.38 -0.56 -38.58
N GLY A 849 17.61 0.19 -39.39
CA GLY A 849 16.18 -0.06 -39.64
C GLY A 849 15.22 0.67 -38.70
N VAL A 850 15.74 1.53 -37.82
CA VAL A 850 14.92 2.43 -36.99
C VAL A 850 14.21 3.42 -37.91
N SER A 851 12.90 3.54 -37.72
CA SER A 851 11.97 4.25 -38.61
C SER A 851 11.29 5.39 -37.89
N GLU A 852 10.88 6.40 -38.66
CA GLU A 852 10.05 7.49 -38.17
C GLU A 852 8.67 6.93 -37.78
N GLU A 853 8.15 7.36 -36.64
CA GLU A 853 6.84 6.94 -36.15
C GLU A 853 6.22 7.99 -35.23
N LYS A 854 4.90 7.91 -35.09
CA LYS A 854 4.16 8.56 -34.02
C LYS A 854 3.32 7.51 -33.30
N LEU A 855 3.36 7.55 -31.97
CA LEU A 855 2.40 6.89 -31.08
C LEU A 855 1.51 7.98 -30.48
N GLU A 856 0.20 7.78 -30.43
CA GLU A 856 -0.75 8.71 -29.80
C GLU A 856 -1.67 7.95 -28.84
N PHE A 857 -1.96 8.54 -27.69
CA PHE A 857 -2.77 7.95 -26.64
C PHE A 857 -3.90 8.90 -26.26
N ALA A 858 -5.07 8.36 -25.91
CA ALA A 858 -6.19 9.12 -25.36
C ALA A 858 -6.74 8.44 -24.11
N TYR A 859 -7.20 9.25 -23.16
CA TYR A 859 -7.63 8.82 -21.83
C TYR A 859 -9.06 9.29 -21.52
N ASP A 860 -9.75 8.60 -20.62
CA ASP A 860 -10.96 9.12 -19.97
C ASP A 860 -10.64 9.94 -18.71
N LEU A 861 -11.68 10.48 -18.05
CA LEU A 861 -11.53 11.32 -16.85
C LEU A 861 -11.00 10.58 -15.61
N LEU A 862 -10.89 9.25 -15.62
CA LEU A 862 -10.19 8.51 -14.57
C LEU A 862 -8.68 8.38 -14.88
N GLY A 863 -8.31 8.57 -16.15
CA GLY A 863 -6.98 8.30 -16.68
C GLY A 863 -6.82 6.91 -17.28
N ARG A 864 -7.92 6.20 -17.59
CA ARG A 864 -7.86 4.89 -18.27
C ARG A 864 -7.61 5.11 -19.76
N LEU A 865 -6.73 4.32 -20.36
CA LEU A 865 -6.36 4.42 -21.77
C LEU A 865 -7.52 3.96 -22.66
N ILE A 866 -8.26 4.89 -23.27
CA ILE A 866 -9.39 4.58 -24.16
C ILE A 866 -8.98 4.41 -25.63
N LYS A 867 -7.79 4.88 -26.02
CA LYS A 867 -7.27 4.68 -27.39
C LYS A 867 -5.73 4.69 -27.43
N GLU A 868 -5.16 3.79 -28.23
CA GLU A 868 -3.76 3.85 -28.69
C GLU A 868 -3.75 3.91 -30.22
N THR A 869 -3.05 4.86 -30.82
CA THR A 869 -2.89 4.98 -32.28
C THR A 869 -1.43 4.77 -32.65
N THR A 870 -1.19 3.86 -33.60
CA THR A 870 0.15 3.44 -34.07
C THR A 870 0.23 3.52 -35.60
N PRO A 871 1.43 3.42 -36.21
CA PRO A 871 1.56 3.27 -37.67
C PRO A 871 0.89 2.01 -38.25
N GLN A 872 0.49 1.06 -37.41
CA GLN A 872 -0.23 -0.17 -37.79
C GLN A 872 -1.77 -0.01 -37.67
N GLY A 873 -2.26 1.16 -37.23
CA GLY A 873 -3.66 1.45 -36.95
C GLY A 873 -3.91 1.71 -35.46
N ALA A 874 -5.18 1.83 -35.08
CA ALA A 874 -5.59 2.15 -33.71
C ALA A 874 -6.17 0.94 -32.97
N LEU A 875 -5.86 0.86 -31.68
CA LEU A 875 -6.61 0.11 -30.67
C LEU A 875 -7.55 1.09 -29.96
N ALA A 876 -8.76 0.65 -29.63
CA ALA A 876 -9.66 1.38 -28.73
C ALA A 876 -10.16 0.45 -27.62
N TYR A 877 -10.35 1.00 -26.43
CA TYR A 877 -10.61 0.28 -25.19
C TYR A 877 -11.88 0.85 -24.55
N GLU A 878 -12.83 -0.02 -24.24
CA GLU A 878 -14.04 0.32 -23.48
C GLU A 878 -14.00 -0.38 -22.13
N TYR A 879 -14.54 0.28 -21.10
CA TYR A 879 -14.49 -0.21 -19.72
C TYR A 879 -15.87 -0.12 -19.05
N ASP A 880 -16.14 -1.04 -18.13
CA ASP A 880 -17.28 -0.94 -17.23
C ASP A 880 -17.04 0.13 -16.11
N PRO A 881 -18.06 0.44 -15.28
CA PRO A 881 -17.90 1.33 -14.12
C PRO A 881 -16.85 0.89 -13.11
N LEU A 882 -16.43 -0.38 -13.15
CA LEU A 882 -15.44 -0.97 -12.24
C LEU A 882 -14.04 -0.99 -12.86
N SER A 883 -13.89 -0.47 -14.07
CA SER A 883 -12.65 -0.44 -14.86
C SER A 883 -12.17 -1.79 -15.36
N ASN A 884 -13.06 -2.77 -15.48
CA ASN A 884 -12.82 -3.98 -16.26
C ASN A 884 -12.92 -3.65 -17.76
N LEU A 885 -11.96 -4.11 -18.56
CA LEU A 885 -11.93 -3.88 -20.02
C LEU A 885 -13.04 -4.69 -20.70
N THR A 886 -14.15 -4.08 -21.09
CA THR A 886 -15.28 -4.78 -21.74
C THR A 886 -15.02 -5.04 -23.22
N THR A 887 -14.41 -4.10 -23.93
CA THR A 887 -14.21 -4.18 -25.38
C THR A 887 -12.80 -3.74 -25.75
N LEU A 888 -12.10 -4.56 -26.55
CA LEU A 888 -10.91 -4.16 -27.28
C LEU A 888 -11.22 -4.14 -28.77
N THR A 889 -11.33 -2.94 -29.36
CA THR A 889 -11.44 -2.78 -30.81
C THR A 889 -10.05 -2.89 -31.41
N LEU A 890 -9.87 -3.86 -32.30
CA LEU A 890 -8.62 -4.16 -33.01
C LEU A 890 -8.40 -3.19 -34.19
N PRO A 891 -7.18 -3.08 -34.75
CA PRO A 891 -6.90 -2.19 -35.90
C PRO A 891 -7.62 -2.59 -37.19
N THR A 892 -8.22 -3.78 -37.23
CA THR A 892 -9.11 -4.26 -38.30
C THR A 892 -10.57 -3.79 -38.16
N GLY A 893 -10.91 -3.08 -37.06
CA GLY A 893 -12.28 -2.70 -36.72
C GLY A 893 -13.12 -3.79 -36.05
N GLN A 894 -12.50 -4.92 -35.68
CA GLN A 894 -13.16 -6.03 -35.00
C GLN A 894 -13.15 -5.86 -33.48
N HIS A 895 -14.20 -6.32 -32.81
CA HIS A 895 -14.39 -6.15 -31.37
C HIS A 895 -14.10 -7.45 -30.61
N LEU A 896 -12.99 -7.48 -29.87
CA LEU A 896 -12.71 -8.54 -28.89
C LEU A 896 -13.37 -8.15 -27.56
N ASN A 897 -14.53 -8.75 -27.30
CA ASN A 897 -15.35 -8.49 -26.12
C ASN A 897 -14.97 -9.43 -24.97
N HIS A 898 -15.02 -8.90 -23.76
CA HIS A 898 -14.74 -9.58 -22.50
C HIS A 898 -16.00 -9.48 -21.64
N LEU A 899 -16.58 -10.62 -21.28
CA LEU A 899 -17.72 -10.67 -20.36
C LEU A 899 -17.26 -11.17 -19.00
N TYR A 900 -17.69 -10.46 -17.97
CA TYR A 900 -17.36 -10.73 -16.58
C TYR A 900 -18.63 -11.10 -15.81
N TYR A 901 -18.57 -12.10 -14.93
CA TYR A 901 -19.65 -12.32 -13.96
C TYR A 901 -19.52 -11.34 -12.79
N GLY A 902 -20.39 -11.43 -11.78
CA GLY A 902 -20.56 -10.38 -10.78
C GLY A 902 -19.25 -9.85 -10.18
N SER A 903 -18.30 -10.75 -9.92
CA SER A 903 -17.12 -10.68 -8.94
C SER A 903 -15.95 -10.31 -10.02
N GLY A 904 -16.31 -9.72 -11.18
CA GLY A 904 -15.43 -9.14 -12.20
C GLY A 904 -14.31 -10.03 -12.75
N HIS A 905 -14.41 -11.35 -12.57
CA HIS A 905 -13.53 -12.31 -13.22
C HIS A 905 -14.08 -12.68 -14.59
N LEU A 906 -13.15 -12.88 -15.53
CA LEU A 906 -13.47 -13.18 -16.92
C LEU A 906 -14.22 -14.51 -17.02
N HIS A 907 -15.42 -14.43 -17.61
CA HIS A 907 -16.32 -15.55 -17.90
C HIS A 907 -16.34 -15.89 -19.40
N GLN A 908 -16.25 -14.89 -20.30
CA GLN A 908 -16.22 -15.15 -21.74
C GLN A 908 -15.31 -14.17 -22.50
N LEU A 909 -14.68 -14.68 -23.55
CA LEU A 909 -14.10 -13.93 -24.67
C LEU A 909 -14.86 -14.24 -25.95
N ASN A 910 -15.31 -13.22 -26.68
CA ASN A 910 -15.88 -13.37 -28.01
C ASN A 910 -15.32 -12.30 -28.97
N LEU A 911 -15.23 -12.62 -30.26
CA LEU A 911 -14.80 -11.72 -31.33
C LEU A 911 -15.98 -11.47 -32.25
N ASP A 912 -16.43 -10.22 -32.35
CA ASP A 912 -17.62 -9.82 -33.13
C ASP A 912 -18.87 -10.66 -32.77
N GLY A 913 -19.00 -11.07 -31.50
CA GLY A 913 -20.06 -11.95 -30.99
C GLY A 913 -19.78 -13.45 -31.13
N GLN A 914 -18.78 -13.88 -31.92
CA GLN A 914 -18.38 -15.28 -32.00
C GLN A 914 -17.54 -15.67 -30.78
N VAL A 915 -18.07 -16.55 -29.92
CA VAL A 915 -17.38 -17.05 -28.73
C VAL A 915 -16.06 -17.73 -29.11
N ILE A 916 -14.96 -17.23 -28.53
CA ILE A 916 -13.63 -17.84 -28.58
C ILE A 916 -13.45 -18.80 -27.40
N SER A 917 -13.89 -18.36 -26.22
CA SER A 917 -13.70 -19.07 -24.96
C SER A 917 -14.70 -18.62 -23.90
N ASP A 918 -15.40 -19.59 -23.30
CA ASP A 918 -16.08 -19.47 -22.01
C ASP A 918 -15.16 -20.00 -20.90
N MET A 919 -15.40 -19.59 -19.66
CA MET A 919 -14.61 -19.92 -18.47
C MET A 919 -15.53 -20.15 -17.27
N GLU A 920 -15.38 -21.29 -16.61
CA GLU A 920 -16.06 -21.62 -15.34
C GLU A 920 -15.03 -21.72 -14.21
N ARG A 921 -15.44 -21.40 -12.99
CA ARG A 921 -14.54 -21.17 -11.86
C ARG A 921 -15.01 -21.84 -10.56
N ASP A 922 -14.08 -22.14 -9.67
CA ASP A 922 -14.39 -22.67 -8.34
C ASP A 922 -14.72 -21.57 -7.31
N ASP A 923 -14.91 -21.95 -6.05
CA ASP A 923 -15.29 -21.05 -4.97
C ASP A 923 -14.16 -20.08 -4.53
N LEU A 924 -12.93 -20.27 -5.03
CA LEU A 924 -11.83 -19.29 -4.95
C LEU A 924 -11.59 -18.58 -6.30
N HIS A 925 -12.56 -18.69 -7.20
CA HIS A 925 -12.59 -18.15 -8.56
C HIS A 925 -11.46 -18.63 -9.51
N ARG A 926 -10.81 -19.75 -9.19
CA ARG A 926 -9.77 -20.35 -10.04
C ARG A 926 -10.43 -21.02 -11.25
N GLU A 927 -9.83 -20.89 -12.43
CA GLU A 927 -10.37 -21.43 -13.70
C GLU A 927 -10.38 -22.97 -13.66
N VAL A 928 -11.57 -23.59 -13.56
CA VAL A 928 -11.74 -25.06 -13.55
C VAL A 928 -12.23 -25.63 -14.87
N HIS A 929 -12.89 -24.83 -15.71
CA HIS A 929 -13.17 -25.18 -17.11
C HIS A 929 -12.89 -24.01 -18.06
N ARG A 930 -12.52 -24.32 -19.30
CA ARG A 930 -12.42 -23.35 -20.39
C ARG A 930 -12.77 -23.97 -21.75
N THR A 931 -13.69 -23.37 -22.51
CA THR A 931 -13.95 -23.78 -23.91
C THR A 931 -12.94 -23.11 -24.86
N GLN A 932 -12.54 -23.81 -25.93
CA GLN A 932 -11.64 -23.32 -26.97
C GLN A 932 -12.07 -23.96 -28.30
N GLY A 933 -13.13 -23.43 -28.90
CA GLY A 933 -13.82 -24.07 -30.02
C GLY A 933 -14.46 -25.40 -29.59
N THR A 934 -14.11 -26.51 -30.25
CA THR A 934 -14.63 -27.86 -29.93
C THR A 934 -13.92 -28.56 -28.77
N LEU A 935 -12.92 -27.93 -28.14
CA LEU A 935 -12.20 -28.46 -26.99
C LEU A 935 -12.68 -27.79 -25.70
N THR A 936 -13.02 -28.58 -24.69
CA THR A 936 -13.13 -28.13 -23.30
C THR A 936 -11.86 -28.55 -22.56
N SER A 937 -11.14 -27.57 -22.01
CA SER A 937 -10.10 -27.83 -21.00
C SER A 937 -10.74 -27.90 -19.62
N CYS A 938 -10.28 -28.82 -18.78
CA CYS A 938 -10.61 -28.87 -17.35
C CYS A 938 -9.32 -28.82 -16.52
N PHE A 939 -9.39 -28.20 -15.35
CA PHE A 939 -8.28 -28.03 -14.41
C PHE A 939 -8.70 -28.43 -13.01
N GLY A 940 -7.74 -28.92 -12.23
CA GLY A 940 -7.90 -29.13 -10.80
C GLY A 940 -6.66 -28.68 -10.04
N TYR A 941 -6.90 -28.19 -8.84
CA TYR A 941 -5.91 -27.58 -7.96
C TYR A 941 -5.76 -28.39 -6.67
N ASP A 942 -4.59 -28.29 -6.03
CA ASP A 942 -4.42 -28.73 -4.64
C ASP A 942 -4.86 -27.63 -3.66
N ALA A 943 -4.70 -27.89 -2.35
CA ALA A 943 -5.05 -26.93 -1.30
C ALA A 943 -4.09 -25.72 -1.21
N MET A 944 -2.99 -25.73 -1.97
CA MET A 944 -2.10 -24.59 -2.15
C MET A 944 -2.39 -23.79 -3.43
N GLY A 945 -3.47 -24.13 -4.15
CA GLY A 945 -3.80 -23.51 -5.43
C GLY A 945 -2.82 -23.83 -6.56
N ARG A 946 -1.90 -24.79 -6.35
CA ARG A 946 -1.01 -25.29 -7.41
C ARG A 946 -1.83 -26.23 -8.30
N LYS A 947 -1.56 -26.25 -9.61
CA LYS A 947 -2.33 -27.05 -10.57
C LYS A 947 -1.98 -28.54 -10.43
N ALA A 948 -2.77 -29.30 -9.68
CA ALA A 948 -2.59 -30.74 -9.49
C ALA A 948 -2.82 -31.54 -10.78
N TRP A 949 -3.76 -31.13 -11.65
CA TRP A 949 -3.99 -31.79 -12.94
C TRP A 949 -4.69 -30.89 -13.98
N GLN A 950 -4.63 -31.31 -15.24
CA GLN A 950 -5.43 -30.79 -16.33
C GLN A 950 -5.75 -31.85 -17.39
N LEU A 951 -6.84 -31.68 -18.11
CA LEU A 951 -7.18 -32.47 -19.30
C LEU A 951 -7.86 -31.61 -20.36
N ALA A 952 -7.82 -32.07 -21.61
CA ALA A 952 -8.63 -31.53 -22.69
C ALA A 952 -9.50 -32.64 -23.30
N SER A 953 -10.78 -32.33 -23.53
CA SER A 953 -11.78 -33.26 -24.02
C SER A 953 -12.66 -32.60 -25.09
N THR A 954 -13.25 -33.39 -25.99
CA THR A 954 -14.27 -32.92 -26.95
C THR A 954 -15.70 -33.02 -26.41
N LEU A 955 -15.85 -33.38 -25.13
CA LEU A 955 -17.13 -33.30 -24.42
C LEU A 955 -17.48 -31.82 -24.16
N PRO A 956 -18.75 -31.39 -24.38
CA PRO A 956 -19.20 -30.04 -24.03
C PRO A 956 -19.05 -29.74 -22.54
N ALA A 957 -18.78 -28.47 -22.20
CA ALA A 957 -18.65 -28.02 -20.81
C ALA A 957 -19.84 -28.42 -19.92
N GLU A 958 -21.09 -28.29 -20.40
CA GLU A 958 -22.32 -28.73 -19.72
C GLU A 958 -22.32 -30.23 -19.32
N LYS A 959 -21.63 -31.09 -20.08
CA LYS A 959 -21.49 -32.51 -19.73
C LYS A 959 -20.35 -32.75 -18.75
N LEU A 960 -19.33 -31.90 -18.73
CA LEU A 960 -18.18 -32.00 -17.84
C LEU A 960 -18.47 -31.39 -16.46
N SER A 961 -19.20 -30.27 -16.38
CA SER A 961 -19.62 -29.65 -15.13
C SER A 961 -20.52 -30.57 -14.31
N ARG A 962 -21.46 -31.30 -14.95
CA ARG A 962 -22.26 -32.36 -14.32
C ARG A 962 -21.46 -33.55 -13.78
N ILE A 963 -20.19 -33.70 -14.18
CA ILE A 963 -19.26 -34.72 -13.67
C ILE A 963 -18.34 -34.11 -12.59
N HIS A 964 -18.15 -32.78 -12.59
CA HIS A 964 -17.52 -32.00 -11.54
C HIS A 964 -18.48 -31.66 -10.37
N ASN A 965 -19.51 -32.47 -10.12
CA ASN A 965 -20.38 -32.31 -8.96
C ASN A 965 -19.60 -32.53 -7.64
N PRO A 966 -19.93 -31.79 -6.56
CA PRO A 966 -19.38 -32.05 -5.22
C PRO A 966 -19.55 -33.52 -4.82
N GLY A 967 -18.43 -34.17 -4.43
CA GLY A 967 -18.39 -35.59 -4.06
C GLY A 967 -17.88 -36.54 -5.15
N ILE A 968 -17.72 -36.11 -6.41
CA ILE A 968 -17.05 -36.91 -7.44
C ILE A 968 -15.55 -36.56 -7.45
N ASN A 969 -14.67 -37.56 -7.31
CA ASN A 969 -13.23 -37.34 -7.42
C ASN A 969 -12.82 -37.16 -8.89
N THR A 970 -12.77 -35.91 -9.33
CA THR A 970 -12.50 -35.48 -10.71
C THR A 970 -11.11 -35.87 -11.23
N SER A 971 -10.14 -36.18 -10.35
CA SER A 971 -8.82 -36.71 -10.77
C SER A 971 -8.94 -38.05 -11.54
N LEU A 972 -10.01 -38.82 -11.32
CA LEU A 972 -10.29 -40.06 -12.05
C LEU A 972 -10.55 -39.80 -13.55
N LEU A 973 -10.97 -38.59 -13.93
CA LEU A 973 -11.20 -38.20 -15.33
C LEU A 973 -9.89 -38.05 -16.11
N VAL A 974 -8.80 -37.67 -15.43
CA VAL A 974 -7.45 -37.52 -16.01
C VAL A 974 -6.96 -38.85 -16.60
N ASN A 975 -7.27 -39.96 -15.92
CA ASN A 975 -6.87 -41.30 -16.31
C ASN A 975 -7.87 -41.99 -17.27
N HIS A 976 -9.05 -41.40 -17.50
CA HIS A 976 -10.09 -42.04 -18.31
C HIS A 976 -9.68 -42.21 -19.78
N THR A 977 -9.98 -43.36 -20.39
CA THR A 977 -9.49 -43.73 -21.73
C THR A 977 -9.76 -42.66 -22.78
N TYR A 978 -10.99 -42.13 -22.82
CA TYR A 978 -11.45 -41.14 -23.81
C TYR A 978 -10.89 -39.71 -23.68
N ASN A 979 -10.08 -39.41 -22.65
CA ASN A 979 -9.37 -38.13 -22.54
C ASN A 979 -7.90 -38.36 -22.95
N PRO A 980 -7.52 -38.25 -24.25
CA PRO A 980 -6.17 -38.56 -24.71
C PRO A 980 -5.13 -37.51 -24.32
N ILE A 981 -5.56 -36.25 -24.13
CA ILE A 981 -4.72 -35.14 -23.69
C ILE A 981 -5.01 -34.91 -22.22
N SER A 982 -4.18 -35.48 -21.34
CA SER A 982 -4.28 -35.27 -19.90
C SER A 982 -2.90 -35.27 -19.25
N ARG A 983 -2.77 -34.51 -18.16
CA ARG A 983 -1.54 -34.40 -17.37
C ARG A 983 -1.86 -34.21 -15.88
N SER A 984 -1.16 -34.93 -15.01
CA SER A 984 -1.09 -34.61 -13.57
C SER A 984 0.31 -34.13 -13.19
N TYR A 985 0.36 -33.36 -12.11
CA TYR A 985 1.53 -32.70 -11.57
C TYR A 985 1.68 -33.13 -10.10
N HIS A 986 2.92 -33.33 -9.64
CA HIS A 986 3.21 -33.58 -8.23
C HIS A 986 4.26 -32.56 -7.79
N TYR A 987 4.03 -31.98 -6.63
CA TYR A 987 4.92 -31.03 -5.98
C TYR A 987 5.55 -31.69 -4.76
N ASP A 988 6.73 -31.24 -4.35
CA ASP A 988 7.26 -31.55 -3.02
C ASP A 988 6.82 -30.49 -1.98
N PRO A 989 7.17 -30.67 -0.68
CA PRO A 989 6.79 -29.73 0.37
C PRO A 989 7.36 -28.30 0.28
N ALA A 990 8.29 -28.02 -0.66
CA ALA A 990 8.72 -26.66 -0.98
C ALA A 990 7.95 -26.05 -2.17
N GLY A 991 7.00 -26.79 -2.74
CA GLY A 991 6.26 -26.41 -3.94
C GLY A 991 7.00 -26.68 -5.25
N GLU A 992 8.14 -27.38 -5.23
CA GLU A 992 8.93 -27.67 -6.43
C GLU A 992 8.26 -28.78 -7.25
N LEU A 993 8.16 -28.60 -8.57
CA LEU A 993 7.45 -29.54 -9.46
C LEU A 993 8.29 -30.80 -9.70
N THR A 994 8.21 -31.79 -8.82
CA THR A 994 9.02 -33.02 -8.90
C THR A 994 8.57 -34.01 -9.98
N ARG A 995 7.31 -33.97 -10.43
CA ARG A 995 6.80 -34.94 -11.41
C ARG A 995 5.68 -34.38 -12.30
N THR A 996 5.75 -34.66 -13.60
CA THR A 996 4.59 -34.59 -14.50
C THR A 996 4.33 -35.93 -15.16
N LEU A 997 3.09 -36.41 -15.07
CA LEU A 997 2.61 -37.58 -15.82
C LEU A 997 1.75 -37.08 -16.97
N ASP A 998 2.23 -37.19 -18.22
CA ASP A 998 1.54 -36.75 -19.43
C ASP A 998 1.14 -37.96 -20.28
N LYS A 999 -0.14 -38.09 -20.62
CA LYS A 999 -0.67 -39.29 -21.29
C LYS A 999 -0.15 -39.49 -22.73
N LEU A 1000 0.42 -38.46 -23.36
CA LEU A 1000 1.04 -38.54 -24.69
C LEU A 1000 2.58 -38.56 -24.64
N ARG A 1001 3.19 -37.92 -23.64
CA ARG A 1001 4.65 -37.76 -23.53
C ARG A 1001 5.31 -38.68 -22.51
N GLY A 1002 4.54 -39.37 -21.69
CA GLY A 1002 5.01 -40.25 -20.63
C GLY A 1002 5.26 -39.50 -19.31
N GLU A 1003 6.06 -40.14 -18.45
CA GLU A 1003 6.50 -39.55 -17.19
C GLU A 1003 7.73 -38.65 -17.41
N ILE A 1004 7.74 -37.49 -16.76
CA ILE A 1004 8.93 -36.67 -16.56
C ILE A 1004 9.08 -36.42 -15.06
N LYS A 1005 10.28 -36.67 -14.53
CA LYS A 1005 10.69 -36.36 -13.17
C LYS A 1005 11.65 -35.18 -13.18
N TYR A 1006 11.67 -34.45 -12.08
CA TYR A 1006 12.54 -33.31 -11.86
C TYR A 1006 13.12 -33.39 -10.45
N GLU A 1007 14.42 -33.14 -10.33
CA GLU A 1007 15.11 -33.04 -9.05
C GLU A 1007 15.74 -31.66 -8.93
N TYR A 1008 15.79 -31.13 -7.72
CA TYR A 1008 16.22 -29.78 -7.42
C TYR A 1008 17.29 -29.81 -6.33
N GLU A 1009 18.29 -28.94 -6.45
CA GLU A 1009 19.28 -28.71 -5.40
C GLU A 1009 18.65 -27.91 -4.25
N ALA A 1010 19.30 -27.91 -3.08
CA ALA A 1010 18.81 -27.27 -1.85
C ALA A 1010 18.79 -25.71 -1.87
N ASN A 1011 18.54 -25.11 -3.03
CA ASN A 1011 18.34 -23.67 -3.24
C ASN A 1011 17.42 -23.37 -4.44
N GLY A 1012 16.61 -24.34 -4.89
CA GLY A 1012 15.67 -24.18 -6.01
C GLY A 1012 16.28 -24.38 -7.41
N GLN A 1013 17.57 -24.67 -7.52
CA GLN A 1013 18.23 -24.89 -8.81
C GLN A 1013 17.87 -26.28 -9.36
N LEU A 1014 17.24 -26.34 -10.54
CA LEU A 1014 16.89 -27.61 -11.20
C LEU A 1014 18.17 -28.42 -11.51
N HIS A 1015 18.30 -29.58 -10.89
CA HIS A 1015 19.44 -30.51 -10.95
C HIS A 1015 19.29 -31.58 -12.05
N SER A 1016 18.07 -32.10 -12.25
CA SER A 1016 17.81 -33.09 -13.29
C SER A 1016 16.42 -32.94 -13.91
N ARG A 1017 16.28 -33.38 -15.17
CA ARG A 1017 15.01 -33.72 -15.81
C ARG A 1017 15.12 -35.11 -16.40
N ASP A 1018 14.59 -36.13 -15.73
CA ASP A 1018 14.51 -37.48 -16.27
C ASP A 1018 13.19 -37.71 -17.02
N THR A 1019 13.27 -38.28 -18.22
CA THR A 1019 12.16 -38.67 -19.10
C THR A 1019 12.04 -40.20 -19.26
N GLY A 1020 12.82 -40.97 -18.49
CA GLY A 1020 12.96 -42.42 -18.64
C GLY A 1020 13.72 -42.83 -19.92
N ARG A 1021 14.43 -41.91 -20.57
CA ARG A 1021 15.15 -42.13 -21.84
C ARG A 1021 16.50 -41.43 -21.85
N LEU A 1022 17.57 -42.19 -22.04
CA LEU A 1022 18.96 -41.72 -22.00
C LEU A 1022 19.27 -40.54 -22.96
N VAL A 1023 18.51 -40.37 -24.04
CA VAL A 1023 18.70 -39.29 -25.05
C VAL A 1023 17.85 -38.04 -24.75
N ASP A 1024 16.72 -38.19 -24.06
CA ASP A 1024 15.76 -37.11 -23.79
C ASP A 1024 15.87 -36.56 -22.34
N SER A 1025 16.56 -37.29 -21.44
CA SER A 1025 16.87 -36.85 -20.06
C SER A 1025 18.07 -35.91 -20.00
N GLU A 1026 18.05 -34.94 -19.07
CA GLU A 1026 19.12 -33.93 -18.93
C GLU A 1026 19.53 -33.73 -17.46
N GLU A 1027 20.82 -33.89 -17.16
CA GLU A 1027 21.45 -33.38 -15.93
C GLU A 1027 21.78 -31.88 -16.06
N PHE A 1028 21.96 -31.22 -14.92
CA PHE A 1028 22.25 -29.80 -14.82
C PHE A 1028 23.32 -29.52 -13.75
N ARG A 1029 24.24 -28.60 -14.04
CA ARG A 1029 25.26 -28.12 -13.10
C ARG A 1029 25.40 -26.61 -13.19
N TYR A 1030 25.76 -26.01 -12.06
CA TYR A 1030 25.89 -24.57 -11.88
C TYR A 1030 27.15 -24.23 -11.09
N ASP A 1031 27.73 -23.05 -11.33
CA ASP A 1031 28.71 -22.47 -10.41
C ASP A 1031 28.01 -21.83 -9.19
N ALA A 1032 28.77 -21.14 -8.33
CA ALA A 1032 28.18 -20.57 -7.12
C ALA A 1032 27.18 -19.44 -7.44
N ALA A 1033 27.41 -18.66 -8.49
CA ALA A 1033 26.55 -17.55 -8.93
C ALA A 1033 25.47 -17.98 -9.94
N ALA A 1034 25.04 -19.25 -9.89
CA ALA A 1034 24.00 -19.85 -10.73
C ALA A 1034 24.26 -19.82 -12.25
N ASN A 1035 25.51 -19.63 -12.71
CA ASN A 1035 25.83 -19.74 -14.13
C ASN A 1035 25.88 -21.23 -14.55
N ARG A 1036 25.35 -21.57 -15.74
CA ARG A 1036 25.37 -22.94 -16.26
C ARG A 1036 26.79 -23.42 -16.55
N LEU A 1037 27.18 -24.53 -15.94
CA LEU A 1037 28.42 -25.25 -16.26
C LEU A 1037 28.21 -26.30 -17.36
N ASN A 1038 29.31 -26.85 -17.87
CA ASN A 1038 29.32 -27.94 -18.84
C ASN A 1038 29.39 -29.30 -18.10
N PHE A 1039 29.14 -30.42 -18.80
CA PHE A 1039 29.15 -31.73 -18.15
C PHE A 1039 30.54 -32.22 -17.72
N ASN A 1040 31.59 -31.75 -18.41
CA ASN A 1040 32.98 -32.17 -18.19
C ASN A 1040 33.82 -31.13 -17.41
N THR A 1041 33.22 -30.00 -17.01
CA THR A 1041 33.85 -29.00 -16.14
C THR A 1041 33.78 -29.45 -14.67
N SER A 1042 34.75 -29.01 -13.88
CA SER A 1042 34.79 -29.21 -12.43
C SER A 1042 33.62 -28.52 -11.75
N GLN A 1043 33.15 -29.06 -10.61
CA GLN A 1043 32.20 -28.38 -9.73
C GLN A 1043 32.75 -27.08 -9.11
N PHE A 1044 34.05 -26.84 -9.25
CA PHE A 1044 34.75 -25.64 -8.79
C PHE A 1044 35.04 -24.64 -9.93
N ASP A 1045 34.69 -24.96 -11.19
CA ASP A 1045 34.85 -24.04 -12.30
C ASP A 1045 33.81 -22.91 -12.19
N GLN A 1046 34.20 -21.68 -12.56
CA GLN A 1046 33.36 -20.49 -12.48
C GLN A 1046 33.21 -19.84 -13.85
N VAL A 1047 32.02 -19.35 -14.18
CA VAL A 1047 31.79 -18.61 -15.41
C VAL A 1047 32.23 -17.16 -15.19
N LYS A 1048 33.43 -16.83 -15.69
CA LYS A 1048 34.01 -15.48 -15.61
C LYS A 1048 33.01 -14.43 -16.12
N ASP A 1049 32.91 -13.32 -15.38
CA ASP A 1049 32.06 -12.16 -15.70
C ASP A 1049 30.56 -12.49 -15.84
N ASN A 1050 30.11 -13.67 -15.37
CA ASN A 1050 28.79 -14.25 -15.65
C ASN A 1050 28.45 -14.36 -17.16
N ARG A 1051 29.46 -14.44 -18.05
CA ARG A 1051 29.30 -14.56 -19.51
C ARG A 1051 29.70 -15.97 -19.99
N ILE A 1052 28.71 -16.82 -20.29
CA ILE A 1052 28.93 -18.21 -20.75
C ILE A 1052 29.53 -18.20 -22.16
N LYS A 1053 30.85 -18.39 -22.29
CA LYS A 1053 31.53 -18.43 -23.60
C LYS A 1053 31.45 -19.77 -24.33
N GLN A 1054 31.18 -20.88 -23.62
CA GLN A 1054 31.00 -22.22 -24.22
C GLN A 1054 30.03 -23.08 -23.40
N TRP A 1055 29.16 -23.83 -24.07
CA TRP A 1055 28.28 -24.83 -23.45
C TRP A 1055 27.93 -25.95 -24.45
N ARG A 1056 28.12 -27.22 -24.07
CA ARG A 1056 28.02 -28.39 -24.97
C ARG A 1056 28.84 -28.17 -26.27
N ASP A 1057 28.19 -28.20 -27.43
CA ASP A 1057 28.77 -28.00 -28.77
C ASP A 1057 28.75 -26.54 -29.26
N GLN A 1058 28.49 -25.59 -28.36
CA GLN A 1058 28.07 -24.23 -28.69
C GLN A 1058 29.05 -23.22 -28.08
N GLU A 1059 29.51 -22.28 -28.89
CA GLU A 1059 30.45 -21.22 -28.50
C GLU A 1059 29.75 -19.86 -28.67
N TYR A 1060 30.05 -18.91 -27.80
CA TYR A 1060 29.36 -17.64 -27.68
C TYR A 1060 30.35 -16.48 -27.61
N ALA A 1061 30.14 -15.46 -28.45
CA ALA A 1061 30.88 -14.21 -28.40
C ALA A 1061 29.97 -13.04 -28.03
N TYR A 1062 30.47 -12.13 -27.21
CA TYR A 1062 29.74 -10.97 -26.69
C TYR A 1062 30.41 -9.68 -27.13
N ASP A 1063 29.62 -8.61 -27.29
CA ASP A 1063 30.15 -7.26 -27.48
C ASP A 1063 30.63 -6.63 -26.15
N ALA A 1064 31.10 -5.38 -26.25
CA ALA A 1064 31.56 -4.61 -25.11
C ALA A 1064 30.44 -4.25 -24.12
N TRP A 1065 29.18 -4.22 -24.56
CA TRP A 1065 28.00 -3.92 -23.75
C TRP A 1065 27.33 -5.19 -23.17
N GLY A 1066 27.86 -6.38 -23.47
CA GLY A 1066 27.37 -7.66 -22.97
C GLY A 1066 26.27 -8.30 -23.81
N ASN A 1067 25.96 -7.77 -25.00
CA ASN A 1067 25.02 -8.40 -25.91
C ASN A 1067 25.70 -9.60 -26.61
N LEU A 1068 24.94 -10.67 -26.86
CA LEU A 1068 25.46 -11.86 -27.56
C LEU A 1068 25.52 -11.59 -29.07
N ILE A 1069 26.71 -11.44 -29.65
CA ILE A 1069 26.90 -11.10 -31.08
C ILE A 1069 27.20 -12.29 -31.99
N GLU A 1070 27.77 -13.39 -31.47
CA GLU A 1070 27.88 -14.65 -32.21
C GLU A 1070 27.42 -15.84 -31.37
N LYS A 1071 26.78 -16.81 -32.02
CA LYS A 1071 26.60 -18.18 -31.52
C LYS A 1071 27.05 -19.18 -32.60
N ARG A 1072 28.05 -19.99 -32.29
CA ARG A 1072 28.46 -21.15 -33.10
C ARG A 1072 27.80 -22.40 -32.53
N SER A 1073 27.50 -23.40 -33.36
CA SER A 1073 26.88 -24.66 -32.92
C SER A 1073 27.34 -25.80 -33.83
N GLY A 1074 28.16 -26.69 -33.27
CA GLY A 1074 28.98 -27.62 -34.03
C GLY A 1074 29.91 -26.89 -35.01
N ARG A 1075 30.45 -27.63 -35.99
CA ARG A 1075 31.39 -27.09 -36.99
C ARG A 1075 30.73 -26.27 -38.10
N ASN A 1076 29.42 -26.39 -38.27
CA ASN A 1076 28.75 -26.05 -39.54
C ASN A 1076 27.76 -24.89 -39.44
N LYS A 1077 27.32 -24.50 -38.23
CA LYS A 1077 26.32 -23.43 -38.03
C LYS A 1077 26.93 -22.26 -37.25
N LEU A 1078 26.82 -21.07 -37.84
CA LEU A 1078 27.10 -19.79 -37.20
C LEU A 1078 25.82 -18.95 -37.21
N GLN A 1079 25.48 -18.34 -36.08
CA GLN A 1079 24.47 -17.30 -35.99
C GLN A 1079 25.15 -16.00 -35.54
N THR A 1080 24.82 -14.89 -36.18
CA THR A 1080 25.29 -13.56 -35.82
C THR A 1080 24.12 -12.67 -35.46
N PHE A 1081 24.35 -11.69 -34.59
CA PHE A 1081 23.31 -10.83 -34.02
C PHE A 1081 23.76 -9.37 -34.06
N SER A 1082 22.83 -8.44 -34.23
CA SER A 1082 23.09 -7.01 -34.25
C SER A 1082 22.04 -6.25 -33.46
N TYR A 1083 22.48 -5.23 -32.73
CA TYR A 1083 21.70 -4.50 -31.73
C TYR A 1083 21.67 -3.00 -32.04
N ASP A 1084 20.63 -2.32 -31.57
CA ASP A 1084 20.57 -0.85 -31.53
C ASP A 1084 21.24 -0.30 -30.25
N CYS A 1085 21.35 1.02 -30.13
CA CYS A 1085 21.92 1.68 -28.96
C CYS A 1085 21.13 1.46 -27.65
N GLU A 1086 19.92 0.88 -27.71
CA GLU A 1086 19.11 0.50 -26.55
C GLU A 1086 19.24 -1.01 -26.21
N ASN A 1087 20.24 -1.70 -26.80
CA ASN A 1087 20.47 -3.14 -26.67
C ASN A 1087 19.30 -4.02 -27.15
N ARG A 1088 18.46 -3.53 -28.06
CA ARG A 1088 17.40 -4.34 -28.70
C ARG A 1088 17.94 -5.03 -29.94
N LEU A 1089 17.65 -6.32 -30.09
CA LEU A 1089 18.12 -7.15 -31.22
C LEU A 1089 17.40 -6.73 -32.52
N VAL A 1090 18.05 -5.95 -33.40
CA VAL A 1090 17.47 -5.50 -34.68
C VAL A 1090 17.68 -6.49 -35.84
N LYS A 1091 18.74 -7.31 -35.79
CA LYS A 1091 19.05 -8.31 -36.84
C LYS A 1091 19.61 -9.60 -36.25
N ALA A 1092 19.23 -10.74 -36.82
CA ALA A 1092 19.85 -12.03 -36.57
C ALA A 1092 20.05 -12.80 -37.89
N GLU A 1093 21.26 -13.28 -38.16
CA GLU A 1093 21.57 -14.04 -39.38
C GLU A 1093 22.00 -15.46 -39.02
N THR A 1094 21.73 -16.42 -39.89
CA THR A 1094 22.14 -17.81 -39.70
C THR A 1094 22.83 -18.32 -40.96
N LEU A 1095 24.09 -18.69 -40.82
CA LEU A 1095 24.90 -19.31 -41.85
C LEU A 1095 25.05 -20.80 -41.56
N VAL A 1096 24.86 -21.64 -42.59
CA VAL A 1096 25.12 -23.08 -42.56
C VAL A 1096 26.10 -23.42 -43.67
N ASN A 1097 27.20 -24.11 -43.33
CA ASN A 1097 28.32 -24.40 -44.23
C ASN A 1097 28.83 -23.13 -44.95
N SER A 1098 28.97 -22.03 -44.19
CA SER A 1098 29.36 -20.68 -44.67
C SER A 1098 28.44 -20.05 -45.73
N LYS A 1099 27.23 -20.59 -45.94
CA LYS A 1099 26.19 -19.98 -46.78
C LYS A 1099 25.08 -19.42 -45.91
N LEU A 1100 24.56 -18.24 -46.26
CA LEU A 1100 23.43 -17.64 -45.57
C LEU A 1100 22.18 -18.51 -45.75
N GLU A 1101 21.69 -19.12 -44.67
CA GLU A 1101 20.46 -19.92 -44.67
C GLU A 1101 19.24 -19.04 -44.39
N SER A 1102 19.34 -18.11 -43.44
CA SER A 1102 18.24 -17.18 -43.11
C SER A 1102 18.68 -15.86 -42.48
N VAL A 1103 17.82 -14.85 -42.64
CA VAL A 1103 17.92 -13.54 -41.99
C VAL A 1103 16.60 -13.26 -41.26
N GLY A 1104 16.69 -12.87 -40.00
CA GLY A 1104 15.60 -12.25 -39.26
C GLY A 1104 15.91 -10.77 -39.02
N THR A 1105 14.97 -9.89 -39.30
CA THR A 1105 15.01 -8.48 -38.90
C THR A 1105 13.84 -8.18 -37.97
N TYR A 1106 14.05 -7.26 -37.04
CA TYR A 1106 13.09 -6.94 -35.98
C TYR A 1106 12.91 -5.42 -35.89
N ARG A 1107 11.67 -4.98 -35.69
CA ARG A 1107 11.33 -3.56 -35.47
C ARG A 1107 10.70 -3.37 -34.11
N TYR A 1108 11.09 -2.29 -33.46
CA TYR A 1108 10.62 -1.86 -32.16
C TYR A 1108 10.00 -0.47 -32.26
N ASP A 1109 8.95 -0.23 -31.47
CA ASP A 1109 8.41 1.11 -31.27
C ASP A 1109 9.13 1.84 -30.13
N SER A 1110 8.70 3.07 -29.88
CA SER A 1110 9.23 3.98 -28.88
C SER A 1110 9.01 3.55 -27.43
N LEU A 1111 8.11 2.58 -27.20
CA LEU A 1111 7.92 1.90 -25.91
C LEU A 1111 8.79 0.63 -25.78
N GLY A 1112 9.64 0.34 -26.78
CA GLY A 1112 10.47 -0.87 -26.82
C GLY A 1112 9.70 -2.15 -27.15
N ARG A 1113 8.43 -2.07 -27.57
CA ARG A 1113 7.61 -3.23 -27.95
C ARG A 1113 8.00 -3.67 -29.35
N ARG A 1114 8.15 -4.98 -29.59
CA ARG A 1114 8.55 -5.50 -30.91
C ARG A 1114 7.35 -5.56 -31.87
N VAL A 1115 7.04 -4.42 -32.48
CA VAL A 1115 5.94 -4.23 -33.46
C VAL A 1115 6.16 -4.91 -34.81
N GLY A 1116 7.37 -5.40 -35.12
CA GLY A 1116 7.62 -6.08 -36.40
C GLY A 1116 8.70 -7.17 -36.34
N LYS A 1117 8.52 -8.18 -37.20
CA LYS A 1117 9.54 -9.19 -37.52
C LYS A 1117 9.41 -9.58 -38.99
N THR A 1118 10.51 -9.48 -39.74
CA THR A 1118 10.64 -10.09 -41.08
C THR A 1118 11.57 -11.31 -40.97
N ALA A 1119 11.36 -12.34 -41.79
CA ALA A 1119 12.18 -13.54 -41.77
C ALA A 1119 12.29 -14.14 -43.18
N GLU A 1120 13.50 -14.08 -43.74
CA GLU A 1120 13.84 -14.64 -45.05
C GLU A 1120 14.60 -15.96 -44.85
N LYS A 1121 14.34 -16.97 -45.68
CA LYS A 1121 15.05 -18.25 -45.68
C LYS A 1121 15.35 -18.75 -47.10
N ASN A 1122 16.62 -19.06 -47.36
CA ASN A 1122 17.16 -19.43 -48.67
C ASN A 1122 16.89 -18.38 -49.77
N GLY A 1123 16.80 -17.10 -49.40
CA GLY A 1123 16.45 -15.99 -50.33
C GLY A 1123 14.97 -15.97 -50.75
N LYS A 1124 14.07 -16.35 -49.84
CA LYS A 1124 12.61 -16.35 -49.99
C LYS A 1124 11.93 -15.99 -48.67
#